data_AF-A0A812HGJ4-F1
#
_entry.id   AF-A0A812HGJ4-F1
#
_cell.length_a   1.000
_cell.length_b   1.000
_cell.length_c   1.000
_cell.angle_alpha   90.00
_cell.angle_beta   90.00
_cell.angle_gamma   90.00
#
_symmetry.space_group_name_H-M   'P 1'
#
loop_
_entity.id
_entity.type
_entity.pdbx_description
1 polymer ?
#
loop_
_entity_poly.entity_id
_entity_poly.type
_entity_poly.pdbx_seq_one_letter_code
_entity_poly.pdbx_strand_id
1 'polypeptide(L)'
;MEFLFDSLVFHGPRFTYLEAQEFYIAADASCEQPLKVPRRRVPVGNKTLLELQIIEATTKQRLHLETFRSSALGKQDAHFDARAWFDSHVRPQILVLPAVELYMFPDDVQNVSSTWKVLLLPRSRAVFGRTVYLCRKPEVLLNPCIAKLPFSGLPFRFIHLLGIWDPDLGSSRSTPHRLLLLLEVFVLALGLCATCLVLVSAKLMMQAAWKQYTPPADGLRKDALLGDRLPKVYILIQHAFVYKDARKGELHRAEPLDACREVTVLEMVEADRERRGLIEQLQHFLLHRGESALWGRLEDPSGWIVLANGAEDVRVVTEGELPSSLFCANPELLQPLPSMLRRQWVLAASHATVQLYLLESLSKMFEMSVISVISASLLAIHLLVLCQMEMTYSAALHYEQAMERQGKLVTLTGTSSVLTLLVSAVVMLLVAVAVGILGNEAMVSAAIPCTSLATSVAWHLMDFRSSLAGLDKWRSPQLKATEFTGTAGKSFETISSSDSKSLTRGREFQKQMMRFLVGLLAVGALGILVLLCLDGMKMRGELVDYSFSCGRLSIPPNPSAVQNTLLLHTSVDSCSFRFEAGLHTSKVHLRLEHAYGYTALSQGVTVFDEDHDKVNTGEEKRAGEISVNLPAGPLYSRIIVSASSHLHKTPTRYMIHLLRVGEAVKLLLDAPVNPAHFSKEESTLPRLLNFHETRRWLYQQNNPAWYVPDLDVRSNSSLRIEHLPIIFAPVLNHKVGEAAVAERSGVTTVASTCLCGTERAGFGNSCAVQLPVTLRSGSSMCLFQHGLQRELRVDDGPGSISVHGPHGSDLAEWLAHAEVSGRPAVLQLSAPSTGQVSYWHFSKVKEPKLGGSADAVHHGRLTTILETSIPTEMLLTQVALLATEDMTYAEGLAVPLKLTSHAPPIHLSINSTEGLLLPERSGAHERADFAACGLRDPAQYDASVTFSVPVCLEKAVLLDDVDLFRKILRGLASNKSRNDVLQDCGTLQKAMQLNRSRIVSEIRASLS
;
A
#
# COMPACT_ATOMS: atom_id res chain seq x y z
N MET A 1 -11.84 10.92 -10.52
CA MET A 1 -11.08 10.14 -9.53
C MET A 1 -12.08 9.47 -8.62
N GLU A 2 -12.28 8.15 -8.72
CA GLU A 2 -13.05 7.43 -7.70
C GLU A 2 -12.18 7.33 -6.45
N PHE A 3 -12.52 8.11 -5.42
CA PHE A 3 -11.82 8.07 -4.14
C PHE A 3 -12.02 6.70 -3.47
N LEU A 4 -11.08 6.30 -2.61
CA LEU A 4 -11.13 5.00 -1.92
C LEU A 4 -12.48 4.95 -1.18
N PHE A 5 -13.16 3.80 -1.14
CA PHE A 5 -14.54 3.67 -0.62
C PHE A 5 -14.75 4.25 0.81
N ASP A 6 -13.69 4.59 1.53
CA ASP A 6 -13.72 5.15 2.89
C ASP A 6 -12.73 6.32 3.13
N SER A 7 -12.29 7.04 2.08
CA SER A 7 -11.42 8.22 2.25
C SER A 7 -12.21 9.51 2.39
N LEU A 8 -11.80 10.39 3.31
CA LEU A 8 -12.41 11.70 3.51
C LEU A 8 -11.61 12.77 2.75
N VAL A 9 -12.29 13.66 2.03
CA VAL A 9 -11.65 14.76 1.30
C VAL A 9 -12.11 16.10 1.87
N PHE A 10 -11.16 16.92 2.30
CA PHE A 10 -11.38 18.33 2.62
C PHE A 10 -11.01 19.23 1.47
N HIS A 11 -11.75 20.34 1.33
CA HIS A 11 -11.51 21.35 0.31
C HIS A 11 -11.01 22.64 0.95
N GLY A 12 -10.03 23.28 0.32
CA GLY A 12 -9.49 24.57 0.77
C GLY A 12 -8.84 24.51 2.15
N PRO A 13 -7.79 23.69 2.35
CA PRO A 13 -7.08 23.64 3.63
C PRO A 13 -6.56 25.03 4.02
N ARG A 14 -6.76 25.40 5.29
CA ARG A 14 -6.26 26.64 5.89
C ARG A 14 -4.95 26.46 6.66
N PHE A 15 -4.27 25.35 6.41
CA PHE A 15 -3.02 24.99 7.05
C PHE A 15 -2.01 24.50 6.00
N THR A 16 -0.72 24.60 6.31
CA THR A 16 0.36 24.12 5.46
C THR A 16 0.63 22.63 5.63
N TYR A 17 1.42 22.04 4.72
CA TYR A 17 1.91 20.67 4.89
C TYR A 17 2.71 20.47 6.19
N LEU A 18 3.48 21.49 6.62
CA LEU A 18 4.26 21.42 7.86
C LEU A 18 3.36 21.44 9.08
N GLU A 19 2.37 22.34 9.12
CA GLU A 19 1.37 22.37 10.19
C GLU A 19 0.59 21.06 10.28
N ALA A 20 0.30 20.42 9.15
CA ALA A 20 -0.35 19.12 9.14
C ALA A 20 0.43 18.04 9.91
N GLN A 21 1.75 18.10 9.96
CA GLN A 21 2.56 17.13 10.71
C GLN A 21 2.44 17.29 12.24
N GLU A 22 1.90 18.42 12.72
CA GLU A 22 1.67 18.68 14.15
C GLU A 22 0.31 18.16 14.63
N PHE A 23 -0.53 17.69 13.71
CA PHE A 23 -1.89 17.28 14.05
C PHE A 23 -1.93 15.87 14.65
N TYR A 24 -2.96 15.65 15.44
CA TYR A 24 -3.30 14.33 15.97
C TYR A 24 -4.81 14.12 15.90
N ILE A 25 -5.23 12.86 15.93
CA ILE A 25 -6.64 12.49 16.01
C ILE A 25 -7.06 12.32 17.47
N ALA A 26 -8.25 12.79 17.82
CA ALA A 26 -8.89 12.64 19.13
C ALA A 26 -10.29 12.01 19.00
N ALA A 27 -10.81 11.48 20.10
CA ALA A 27 -12.16 10.90 20.15
C ALA A 27 -13.26 11.99 20.23
N ASP A 28 -12.92 13.16 20.76
CA ASP A 28 -13.84 14.27 21.02
C ASP A 28 -13.31 15.60 20.44
N ALA A 29 -14.21 16.57 20.33
CA ALA A 29 -13.89 17.91 19.82
C ALA A 29 -13.12 18.77 20.84
N SER A 30 -13.04 18.34 22.11
CA SER A 30 -12.25 19.02 23.13
C SER A 30 -10.74 18.83 22.96
N CYS A 31 -10.33 17.79 22.21
CA CYS A 31 -8.93 17.52 21.89
C CYS A 31 -8.05 17.38 23.15
N GLU A 32 -8.59 16.86 24.25
CA GLU A 32 -7.85 16.75 25.51
C GLU A 32 -6.76 15.67 25.43
N GLN A 33 -7.05 14.56 24.74
CA GLN A 33 -6.14 13.43 24.63
C GLN A 33 -6.10 12.87 23.21
N PRO A 34 -4.89 12.54 22.71
CA PRO A 34 -4.74 11.79 21.47
C PRO A 34 -5.43 10.42 21.55
N LEU A 35 -6.07 10.03 20.45
CA LEU A 35 -6.75 8.75 20.33
C LEU A 35 -5.74 7.60 20.47
N LYS A 36 -5.96 6.74 21.46
CA LYS A 36 -5.13 5.54 21.66
C LYS A 36 -5.62 4.42 20.76
N VAL A 37 -4.98 4.27 19.60
CA VAL A 37 -5.30 3.21 18.63
C VAL A 37 -4.07 2.36 18.31
N PRO A 38 -4.27 1.05 18.07
CA PRO A 38 -3.18 0.19 17.59
C PRO A 38 -2.74 0.69 16.22
N ARG A 39 -1.46 1.06 16.13
CA ARG A 39 -0.81 1.54 14.91
C ARG A 39 -0.21 0.36 14.14
N ARG A 40 -0.24 0.45 12.82
CA ARG A 40 0.40 -0.53 11.94
C ARG A 40 1.91 -0.35 12.00
N ARG A 41 2.63 -1.46 12.06
CA ARG A 41 4.09 -1.51 12.04
C ARG A 41 4.54 -2.04 10.69
N VAL A 42 5.48 -1.37 10.06
CA VAL A 42 6.04 -1.70 8.75
C VAL A 42 7.56 -1.74 8.86
N PRO A 43 8.23 -2.80 8.38
CA PRO A 43 9.69 -2.87 8.39
C PRO A 43 10.33 -1.84 7.42
N VAL A 44 11.56 -1.41 7.73
CA VAL A 44 12.36 -0.42 7.00
C VAL A 44 13.64 -1.08 6.49
N GLY A 45 13.91 -1.04 5.19
CA GLY A 45 15.20 -1.45 4.61
C GLY A 45 15.07 -2.41 3.42
N ASN A 46 16.22 -2.75 2.82
CA ASN A 46 16.33 -3.56 1.58
C ASN A 46 15.80 -5.00 1.68
N LYS A 47 15.38 -5.46 2.86
CA LYS A 47 14.66 -6.72 2.98
C LYS A 47 13.21 -6.43 2.61
N THR A 48 12.82 -6.91 1.44
CA THR A 48 11.47 -6.69 0.93
C THR A 48 10.44 -7.12 1.98
N LEU A 49 9.32 -6.42 2.06
CA LEU A 49 8.20 -6.80 2.93
C LEU A 49 7.75 -8.25 2.65
N LEU A 50 7.94 -8.69 1.40
CA LEU A 50 7.80 -10.07 0.95
C LEU A 50 8.82 -11.02 1.60
N GLU A 51 10.12 -10.70 1.64
CA GLU A 51 11.12 -11.51 2.36
C GLU A 51 10.78 -11.63 3.85
N LEU A 52 10.33 -10.56 4.49
CA LEU A 52 9.95 -10.60 5.90
C LEU A 52 8.63 -11.37 6.12
N GLN A 53 7.67 -11.28 5.21
CA GLN A 53 6.46 -12.09 5.22
C GLN A 53 6.74 -13.57 4.91
N ILE A 54 7.67 -13.86 4.01
CA ILE A 54 8.14 -15.22 3.72
C ILE A 54 8.88 -15.75 4.94
N ILE A 55 9.76 -14.97 5.58
CA ILE A 55 10.41 -15.34 6.84
C ILE A 55 9.37 -15.56 7.93
N GLU A 56 8.34 -14.73 8.05
CA GLU A 56 7.25 -14.89 9.02
C GLU A 56 6.40 -16.14 8.73
N ALA A 57 6.04 -16.38 7.46
CA ALA A 57 5.24 -17.52 7.04
C ALA A 57 6.02 -18.83 7.16
N THR A 58 7.30 -18.83 6.75
CA THR A 58 8.19 -19.99 6.90
C THR A 58 8.54 -20.23 8.36
N THR A 59 8.75 -19.20 9.18
CA THR A 59 8.90 -19.38 10.64
C THR A 59 7.62 -19.88 11.27
N LYS A 60 6.43 -19.36 10.92
CA LYS A 60 5.14 -19.89 11.39
C LYS A 60 4.90 -21.34 10.97
N GLN A 61 5.20 -21.70 9.71
CA GLN A 61 5.12 -23.07 9.22
C GLN A 61 6.10 -23.98 9.95
N ARG A 62 7.36 -23.55 10.11
CA ARG A 62 8.39 -24.30 10.84
C ARG A 62 7.99 -24.48 12.30
N LEU A 63 7.39 -23.46 12.91
CA LEU A 63 6.88 -23.50 14.27
C LEU A 63 5.68 -24.44 14.38
N HIS A 64 4.75 -24.42 13.43
CA HIS A 64 3.67 -25.41 13.39
C HIS A 64 4.19 -26.83 13.22
N LEU A 65 5.17 -27.06 12.34
CA LEU A 65 5.83 -28.35 12.15
C LEU A 65 6.59 -28.80 13.40
N GLU A 66 7.31 -27.91 14.07
CA GLU A 66 8.03 -28.20 15.31
C GLU A 66 7.10 -28.42 16.49
N THR A 67 5.98 -27.68 16.58
CA THR A 67 4.93 -27.90 17.58
C THR A 67 4.23 -29.23 17.33
N PHE A 68 3.96 -29.59 16.08
CA PHE A 68 3.40 -30.90 15.73
C PHE A 68 4.39 -32.02 16.07
N ARG A 69 5.69 -31.80 15.78
CA ARG A 69 6.77 -32.76 16.04
C ARG A 69 7.06 -32.92 17.54
N SER A 70 7.02 -31.85 18.33
CA SER A 70 7.20 -31.89 19.79
C SER A 70 5.98 -32.50 20.49
N SER A 71 4.77 -32.22 20.00
CA SER A 71 3.53 -32.85 20.44
C SER A 71 3.50 -34.35 20.13
N ALA A 72 4.02 -34.76 18.96
CA ALA A 72 4.15 -36.16 18.58
C ALA A 72 5.28 -36.90 19.33
N LEU A 73 6.26 -36.18 19.88
CA LEU A 73 7.42 -36.75 20.61
C LEU A 73 7.34 -36.59 22.13
N GLY A 74 6.25 -36.05 22.69
CA GLY A 74 6.02 -35.98 24.14
C GLY A 74 7.07 -35.19 24.93
N LYS A 75 7.78 -34.24 24.32
CA LYS A 75 8.77 -33.38 24.99
C LYS A 75 8.20 -31.98 25.17
N GLN A 76 7.91 -31.63 26.42
CA GLN A 76 7.13 -30.46 26.80
C GLN A 76 7.94 -29.17 27.05
N ASP A 77 9.28 -29.19 26.97
CA ASP A 77 10.10 -28.16 27.63
C ASP A 77 10.81 -27.12 26.73
N ALA A 78 10.40 -26.94 25.48
CA ALA A 78 10.98 -25.89 24.64
C ALA A 78 9.88 -25.02 24.00
N HIS A 79 9.26 -24.16 24.81
CA HIS A 79 8.41 -23.10 24.26
C HIS A 79 9.32 -22.02 23.66
N PHE A 80 9.67 -22.17 22.38
CA PHE A 80 10.32 -21.11 21.62
C PHE A 80 9.32 -19.97 21.45
N ASP A 81 9.55 -18.84 22.13
CA ASP A 81 8.72 -17.64 21.99
C ASP A 81 9.13 -16.89 20.71
N ALA A 82 8.52 -17.30 19.59
CA ALA A 82 8.72 -16.64 18.30
C ALA A 82 8.40 -15.15 18.33
N ARG A 83 7.55 -14.69 19.25
CA ARG A 83 7.25 -13.28 19.44
C ARG A 83 8.45 -12.54 20.02
N ALA A 84 9.11 -13.12 21.04
CA ALA A 84 10.34 -12.59 21.61
C ALA A 84 11.53 -12.63 20.62
N TRP A 85 11.61 -13.66 19.77
CA TRP A 85 12.63 -13.73 18.72
C TRP A 85 12.41 -12.67 17.62
N PHE A 86 11.18 -12.53 17.11
CA PHE A 86 10.83 -11.47 16.16
C PHE A 86 11.07 -10.07 16.75
N ASP A 87 10.68 -9.88 18.01
CA ASP A 87 10.86 -8.62 18.73
C ASP A 87 12.33 -8.27 19.00
N SER A 88 13.26 -9.24 19.02
CA SER A 88 14.70 -9.00 19.26
C SER A 88 15.53 -8.87 17.98
N HIS A 89 15.12 -9.51 16.86
CA HIS A 89 15.91 -9.53 15.63
C HIS A 89 15.35 -8.64 14.50
N VAL A 90 14.07 -8.22 14.57
CA VAL A 90 13.39 -7.42 13.52
C VAL A 90 13.07 -5.99 13.97
N ARG A 91 12.89 -5.74 15.28
CA ARG A 91 12.51 -4.40 15.83
C ARG A 91 13.44 -3.21 15.56
N PRO A 92 14.77 -3.33 15.33
CA PRO A 92 15.60 -2.14 15.10
C PRO A 92 15.21 -1.33 13.86
N GLN A 93 14.39 -1.90 12.97
CA GLN A 93 14.02 -1.34 11.67
C GLN A 93 12.49 -1.32 11.47
N ILE A 94 11.69 -1.05 12.50
CA ILE A 94 10.23 -1.00 12.37
C ILE A 94 9.74 0.45 12.46
N LEU A 95 9.01 0.88 11.43
CA LEU A 95 8.35 2.16 11.32
C LEU A 95 6.86 2.01 11.64
N VAL A 96 6.33 2.97 12.39
CA VAL A 96 4.95 2.95 12.86
C VAL A 96 4.15 3.93 12.02
N LEU A 97 3.24 3.39 11.21
CA LEU A 97 2.34 4.20 10.40
C LEU A 97 1.25 4.86 11.25
N PRO A 98 0.85 6.10 10.93
CA PRO A 98 -0.23 6.77 11.63
C PRO A 98 -1.57 6.05 11.41
N ALA A 99 -2.50 6.24 12.32
CA ALA A 99 -3.83 5.64 12.22
C ALA A 99 -4.67 6.26 11.09
N VAL A 100 -4.37 7.52 10.73
CA VAL A 100 -4.92 8.24 9.59
C VAL A 100 -3.77 8.93 8.88
N GLU A 101 -3.59 8.66 7.59
CA GLU A 101 -2.61 9.34 6.74
C GLU A 101 -3.25 10.57 6.08
N LEU A 102 -2.48 11.64 5.90
CA LEU A 102 -2.92 12.91 5.31
C LEU A 102 -2.09 13.25 4.08
N TYR A 103 -2.76 13.52 2.96
CA TYR A 103 -2.14 13.93 1.71
C TYR A 103 -2.74 15.22 1.18
N MET A 104 -1.91 16.13 0.66
CA MET A 104 -2.35 17.41 0.12
C MET A 104 -2.08 17.50 -1.38
N PHE A 105 -3.07 17.92 -2.16
CA PHE A 105 -2.91 18.09 -3.61
C PHE A 105 -3.91 19.11 -4.19
N PRO A 106 -3.59 19.78 -5.30
CA PRO A 106 -4.53 20.62 -6.04
C PRO A 106 -5.61 19.78 -6.74
N ASP A 107 -6.83 20.32 -6.86
CA ASP A 107 -7.91 19.64 -7.61
C ASP A 107 -7.53 19.40 -9.07
N ASP A 108 -6.93 20.43 -9.69
CA ASP A 108 -6.38 20.35 -11.04
C ASP A 108 -4.89 20.68 -11.01
N VAL A 109 -4.08 19.70 -11.35
CA VAL A 109 -2.60 19.81 -11.42
C VAL A 109 -2.16 20.77 -12.52
N GLN A 110 -2.98 20.96 -13.56
CA GLN A 110 -2.66 21.84 -14.68
C GLN A 110 -2.94 23.31 -14.35
N ASN A 111 -3.80 23.59 -13.36
CA ASN A 111 -4.18 24.93 -12.94
C ASN A 111 -3.59 25.27 -11.56
N VAL A 112 -2.57 26.13 -11.55
CA VAL A 112 -1.89 26.57 -10.31
C VAL A 112 -2.81 27.31 -9.33
N SER A 113 -3.87 27.94 -9.85
CA SER A 113 -4.88 28.63 -9.04
C SER A 113 -6.01 27.73 -8.54
N SER A 114 -5.94 26.41 -8.81
CA SER A 114 -6.97 25.47 -8.41
C SER A 114 -7.07 25.32 -6.89
N THR A 115 -8.26 24.94 -6.43
CA THR A 115 -8.49 24.71 -5.01
C THR A 115 -7.73 23.48 -4.54
N TRP A 116 -7.00 23.60 -3.43
CA TRP A 116 -6.34 22.47 -2.81
C TRP A 116 -7.31 21.57 -2.07
N LYS A 117 -6.99 20.28 -2.03
CA LYS A 117 -7.70 19.22 -1.35
C LYS A 117 -6.77 18.51 -0.38
N VAL A 118 -7.36 18.01 0.71
CA VAL A 118 -6.67 17.13 1.66
C VAL A 118 -7.40 15.80 1.69
N LEU A 119 -6.68 14.73 1.38
CA LEU A 119 -7.18 13.36 1.43
C LEU A 119 -6.73 12.72 2.74
N LEU A 120 -7.69 12.25 3.52
CA LEU A 120 -7.45 11.46 4.72
C LEU A 120 -7.73 9.98 4.45
N LEU A 121 -6.74 9.14 4.71
CA LEU A 121 -6.83 7.69 4.56
C LEU A 121 -6.79 6.99 5.93
N PRO A 122 -7.88 6.34 6.37
CA PRO A 122 -7.86 5.56 7.59
C PRO A 122 -7.03 4.27 7.41
N ARG A 123 -6.07 4.03 8.30
CA ARG A 123 -5.18 2.85 8.32
C ARG A 123 -5.38 1.94 9.53
N SER A 124 -6.21 2.34 10.49
CA SER A 124 -6.55 1.52 11.66
C SER A 124 -8.04 1.20 11.72
N ARG A 125 -8.37 -0.08 11.97
CA ARG A 125 -9.76 -0.59 12.09
C ARG A 125 -10.59 0.22 13.09
N ALA A 126 -9.95 0.70 14.16
CA ALA A 126 -10.61 1.42 15.24
C ALA A 126 -11.16 2.80 14.83
N VAL A 127 -10.71 3.35 13.70
CA VAL A 127 -11.17 4.65 13.18
C VAL A 127 -12.46 4.51 12.38
N PHE A 128 -12.69 3.37 11.72
CA PHE A 128 -13.86 3.15 10.89
C PHE A 128 -15.16 3.08 11.71
N GLY A 129 -16.24 3.63 11.16
CA GLY A 129 -17.56 3.66 11.78
C GLY A 129 -17.66 4.58 12.99
N ARG A 130 -16.65 5.43 13.22
CA ARG A 130 -16.61 6.43 14.28
C ARG A 130 -16.36 7.80 13.68
N THR A 131 -16.88 8.81 14.35
CA THR A 131 -16.43 10.18 14.10
C THR A 131 -15.23 10.44 15.01
N VAL A 132 -14.10 10.79 14.42
CA VAL A 132 -12.91 11.26 15.14
C VAL A 132 -12.67 12.74 14.81
N TYR A 133 -11.84 13.43 15.57
CA TYR A 133 -11.57 14.85 15.39
C TYR A 133 -10.09 15.07 15.11
N LEU A 134 -9.77 15.89 14.11
CA LEU A 134 -8.42 16.33 13.80
C LEU A 134 -8.10 17.54 14.67
N CYS A 135 -7.05 17.43 15.46
CA CYS A 135 -6.71 18.38 16.51
C CYS A 135 -5.27 18.88 16.36
N ARG A 136 -5.03 20.11 16.80
CA ARG A 136 -3.71 20.71 17.01
C ARG A 136 -3.47 20.91 18.50
N LYS A 137 -2.22 20.84 18.96
CA LYS A 137 -1.88 21.23 20.33
C LYS A 137 -2.15 22.74 20.50
N PRO A 138 -2.87 23.15 21.55
CA PRO A 138 -3.28 24.54 21.70
C PRO A 138 -2.09 25.45 22.01
N GLU A 139 -1.80 26.39 21.11
CA GLU A 139 -0.98 27.57 21.42
C GLU A 139 -1.92 28.67 21.91
N VAL A 140 -2.21 28.65 23.21
CA VAL A 140 -2.79 29.74 24.00
C VAL A 140 -3.86 30.58 23.26
N LEU A 141 -5.13 30.14 23.29
CA LEU A 141 -6.39 30.84 22.93
C LEU A 141 -7.15 30.43 21.64
N LEU A 142 -6.72 29.41 20.90
CA LEU A 142 -7.48 28.91 19.73
C LEU A 142 -8.19 27.57 20.00
N ASN A 143 -9.33 27.36 19.34
CA ASN A 143 -10.03 26.07 19.30
C ASN A 143 -9.06 25.00 18.76
N PRO A 144 -8.72 23.95 19.55
CA PRO A 144 -7.74 22.94 19.15
C PRO A 144 -8.28 22.02 18.04
N CYS A 145 -9.60 21.92 17.87
CA CYS A 145 -10.22 21.10 16.84
C CYS A 145 -10.24 21.81 15.48
N ILE A 146 -9.55 21.22 14.50
CA ILE A 146 -9.48 21.71 13.11
C ILE A 146 -10.66 21.19 12.29
N ALA A 147 -10.95 19.88 12.40
CA ALA A 147 -11.97 19.24 11.58
C ALA A 147 -12.61 18.03 12.24
N LYS A 148 -13.91 17.84 11.98
CA LYS A 148 -14.65 16.62 12.32
C LYS A 148 -14.48 15.61 11.18
N LEU A 149 -14.05 14.39 11.51
CA LEU A 149 -13.73 13.32 10.57
C LEU A 149 -14.75 12.17 10.68
N PRO A 150 -15.88 12.22 9.94
CA PRO A 150 -16.86 11.14 9.95
C PRO A 150 -16.42 10.01 8.99
N PHE A 151 -15.68 9.03 9.49
CA PHE A 151 -15.33 7.86 8.68
C PHE A 151 -16.50 6.88 8.62
N SER A 152 -16.82 6.41 7.41
CA SER A 152 -17.79 5.34 7.19
C SER A 152 -17.38 4.07 7.94
N GLY A 153 -18.38 3.28 8.35
CA GLY A 153 -18.13 1.92 8.83
C GLY A 153 -17.53 1.08 7.72
N LEU A 154 -16.60 0.19 8.08
CA LEU A 154 -16.13 -0.82 7.13
C LEU A 154 -17.34 -1.58 6.59
N PRO A 155 -17.40 -1.81 5.27
CA PRO A 155 -18.50 -2.54 4.70
C PRO A 155 -18.44 -3.99 5.20
N PHE A 156 -19.61 -4.56 5.50
CA PHE A 156 -19.73 -5.84 6.20
C PHE A 156 -19.02 -6.96 5.43
N ARG A 157 -18.10 -7.67 6.09
CA ARG A 157 -17.52 -8.93 5.59
C ARG A 157 -17.63 -10.03 6.64
N PHE A 158 -17.89 -11.26 6.21
CA PHE A 158 -17.87 -12.42 7.09
C PHE A 158 -16.48 -12.65 7.68
N ILE A 159 -15.41 -12.35 6.92
CA ILE A 159 -14.04 -12.48 7.43
C ILE A 159 -13.77 -11.56 8.62
N HIS A 160 -14.47 -10.41 8.73
CA HIS A 160 -14.33 -9.50 9.87
C HIS A 160 -14.92 -10.07 11.16
N LEU A 161 -15.87 -11.01 11.08
CA LEU A 161 -16.43 -11.73 12.24
C LEU A 161 -15.39 -12.65 12.88
N LEU A 162 -14.45 -13.18 12.09
CA LEU A 162 -13.33 -13.98 12.57
C LEU A 162 -12.23 -13.13 13.23
N GLY A 163 -12.43 -11.81 13.35
CA GLY A 163 -11.43 -10.88 13.87
C GLY A 163 -10.28 -10.57 12.90
N ILE A 164 -10.27 -11.22 11.73
CA ILE A 164 -9.24 -11.06 10.71
C ILE A 164 -9.57 -9.82 9.87
N TRP A 165 -8.81 -8.75 10.08
CA TRP A 165 -8.86 -7.55 9.25
C TRP A 165 -7.53 -7.41 8.54
N ASP A 166 -7.57 -7.61 7.22
CA ASP A 166 -6.46 -7.25 6.35
C ASP A 166 -6.72 -5.84 5.78
N PRO A 167 -5.94 -4.83 6.21
CA PRO A 167 -6.07 -3.46 5.71
C PRO A 167 -5.81 -3.40 4.20
N ASP A 168 -4.96 -4.28 3.65
CA ASP A 168 -4.55 -4.27 2.24
C ASP A 168 -5.65 -4.82 1.31
N LEU A 169 -6.56 -5.64 1.85
CA LEU A 169 -7.81 -6.10 1.22
C LEU A 169 -9.01 -5.20 1.54
N GLY A 170 -8.94 -4.41 2.61
CA GLY A 170 -10.00 -3.50 3.05
C GLY A 170 -9.95 -2.15 2.35
N SER A 171 -8.75 -1.62 2.13
CA SER A 171 -8.54 -0.29 1.54
C SER A 171 -8.24 -0.32 0.04
N SER A 172 -8.09 -1.47 -0.63
CA SER A 172 -7.68 -1.48 -2.05
C SER A 172 -8.85 -1.32 -3.02
N ARG A 173 -8.74 -0.29 -3.87
CA ARG A 173 -9.72 0.20 -4.88
C ARG A 173 -10.18 -0.78 -5.97
N SER A 174 -9.55 -1.95 -6.17
CA SER A 174 -9.79 -2.77 -7.37
C SER A 174 -10.75 -3.95 -7.18
N THR A 175 -11.02 -4.39 -5.95
CA THR A 175 -11.93 -5.50 -5.71
C THR A 175 -13.34 -5.00 -5.37
N PRO A 176 -14.34 -5.22 -6.25
CA PRO A 176 -15.70 -4.77 -5.98
C PRO A 176 -16.22 -5.47 -4.73
N HIS A 177 -16.40 -4.71 -3.65
CA HIS A 177 -16.80 -5.23 -2.35
C HIS A 177 -18.07 -6.08 -2.41
N ARG A 178 -19.03 -5.73 -3.27
CA ARG A 178 -20.25 -6.51 -3.50
C ARG A 178 -19.96 -7.90 -4.05
N LEU A 179 -19.00 -8.02 -4.97
CA LEU A 179 -18.59 -9.31 -5.53
C LEU A 179 -17.91 -10.17 -4.47
N LEU A 180 -17.04 -9.56 -3.66
CA LEU A 180 -16.39 -10.21 -2.52
C LEU A 180 -17.42 -10.73 -1.51
N LEU A 181 -18.39 -9.90 -1.13
CA LEU A 181 -19.44 -10.31 -0.21
C LEU A 181 -20.32 -11.40 -0.81
N LEU A 182 -20.71 -11.29 -2.08
CA LEU A 182 -21.47 -12.34 -2.77
C LEU A 182 -20.68 -13.66 -2.81
N LEU A 183 -19.38 -13.60 -3.06
CA LEU A 183 -18.50 -14.76 -3.02
C LEU A 183 -18.42 -15.32 -1.60
N GLU A 184 -18.19 -14.50 -0.57
CA GLU A 184 -18.18 -14.93 0.84
C GLU A 184 -19.50 -15.60 1.24
N VAL A 185 -20.65 -15.01 0.87
CA VAL A 185 -22.00 -15.58 1.11
C VAL A 185 -22.16 -16.90 0.38
N PHE A 186 -21.80 -16.96 -0.90
CA PHE A 186 -21.94 -18.17 -1.71
C PHE A 186 -21.07 -19.30 -1.16
N VAL A 187 -19.83 -18.98 -0.81
CA VAL A 187 -18.89 -19.89 -0.18
C VAL A 187 -19.39 -20.37 1.19
N LEU A 188 -19.93 -19.47 2.01
CA LEU A 188 -20.44 -19.81 3.33
C LEU A 188 -21.73 -20.64 3.23
N ALA A 189 -22.62 -20.32 2.28
CA ALA A 189 -23.82 -21.09 2.00
C ALA A 189 -23.48 -22.49 1.47
N LEU A 190 -22.58 -22.59 0.49
CA LEU A 190 -22.11 -23.88 -0.01
C LEU A 190 -21.36 -24.67 1.05
N GLY A 191 -20.53 -24.02 1.86
CA GLY A 191 -19.82 -24.63 2.98
C GLY A 191 -20.77 -25.16 4.06
N LEU A 192 -21.82 -24.40 4.41
CA LEU A 192 -22.88 -24.83 5.31
C LEU A 192 -23.69 -25.98 4.73
N CYS A 193 -24.08 -25.91 3.45
CA CYS A 193 -24.79 -27.00 2.78
C CYS A 193 -23.94 -28.28 2.76
N ALA A 194 -22.66 -28.16 2.44
CA ALA A 194 -21.75 -29.30 2.32
C ALA A 194 -21.40 -29.88 3.71
N THR A 195 -21.18 -29.04 4.73
CA THR A 195 -21.00 -29.50 6.12
C THR A 195 -22.27 -30.14 6.68
N CYS A 196 -23.45 -29.58 6.44
CA CYS A 196 -24.73 -30.21 6.76
C CYS A 196 -24.86 -31.56 6.07
N LEU A 197 -24.51 -31.66 4.78
CA LEU A 197 -24.55 -32.92 4.04
C LEU A 197 -23.59 -33.96 4.61
N VAL A 198 -22.37 -33.57 4.98
CA VAL A 198 -21.39 -34.44 5.65
C VAL A 198 -21.88 -34.84 7.04
N LEU A 199 -22.43 -33.94 7.84
CA LEU A 199 -22.96 -34.23 9.19
C LEU A 199 -24.18 -35.14 9.14
N VAL A 200 -25.10 -34.93 8.20
CA VAL A 200 -26.25 -35.82 7.96
C VAL A 200 -25.75 -37.18 7.50
N SER A 201 -24.80 -37.23 6.57
CA SER A 201 -24.23 -38.50 6.09
C SER A 201 -23.47 -39.22 7.19
N ALA A 202 -22.71 -38.51 8.03
CA ALA A 202 -22.02 -39.05 9.19
C ALA A 202 -23.01 -39.57 10.22
N LYS A 203 -24.08 -38.83 10.51
CA LYS A 203 -25.15 -39.28 11.42
C LYS A 203 -25.83 -40.53 10.88
N LEU A 204 -26.18 -40.57 9.60
CA LEU A 204 -26.79 -41.74 8.96
C LEU A 204 -25.83 -42.93 8.94
N MET A 205 -24.55 -42.70 8.65
CA MET A 205 -23.49 -43.71 8.72
C MET A 205 -23.33 -44.24 10.15
N MET A 206 -23.29 -43.38 11.16
CA MET A 206 -23.22 -43.77 12.57
C MET A 206 -24.48 -44.51 13.01
N GLN A 207 -25.66 -44.12 12.53
CA GLN A 207 -26.91 -44.85 12.77
C GLN A 207 -26.90 -46.21 12.08
N ALA A 208 -26.38 -46.32 10.86
CA ALA A 208 -26.23 -47.59 10.15
C ALA A 208 -25.21 -48.50 10.84
N ALA A 209 -24.07 -47.94 11.27
CA ALA A 209 -23.04 -48.62 12.05
C ALA A 209 -23.58 -49.08 13.41
N TRP A 210 -24.35 -48.22 14.10
CA TRP A 210 -25.01 -48.58 15.36
C TRP A 210 -26.02 -49.69 15.16
N LYS A 211 -26.86 -49.61 14.11
CA LYS A 211 -27.79 -50.69 13.75
C LYS A 211 -27.05 -51.99 13.42
N GLN A 212 -25.89 -51.90 12.77
CA GLN A 212 -25.02 -53.05 12.49
C GLN A 212 -24.39 -53.62 13.76
N TYR A 213 -24.11 -52.79 14.77
CA TYR A 213 -23.57 -53.21 16.05
C TYR A 213 -24.65 -53.83 16.97
N THR A 214 -25.87 -53.30 16.96
CA THR A 214 -26.99 -53.88 17.71
C THR A 214 -27.40 -55.23 17.11
N PRO A 215 -27.61 -56.28 17.92
CA PRO A 215 -28.00 -57.58 17.38
C PRO A 215 -29.31 -57.55 16.59
N PRO A 216 -29.41 -58.22 15.43
CA PRO A 216 -30.70 -58.52 14.84
C PRO A 216 -31.47 -59.43 15.80
N ALA A 217 -32.80 -59.28 15.84
CA ALA A 217 -33.66 -60.21 16.57
C ALA A 217 -33.67 -61.61 15.92
N ASP A 218 -33.22 -61.70 14.67
CA ASP A 218 -33.18 -62.93 13.88
C ASP A 218 -31.81 -63.62 13.98
N GLY A 219 -31.52 -64.21 15.14
CA GLY A 219 -30.52 -65.29 15.28
C GLY A 219 -30.93 -66.59 14.57
N LEU A 220 -32.14 -66.60 13.98
CA LEU A 220 -32.88 -67.76 13.48
C LEU A 220 -32.07 -68.77 12.66
N ARG A 221 -31.09 -68.36 11.83
CA ARG A 221 -30.29 -69.30 11.01
C ARG A 221 -29.09 -69.89 11.74
N LYS A 222 -28.39 -69.10 12.56
CA LYS A 222 -27.29 -69.60 13.41
C LYS A 222 -27.85 -70.48 14.52
N ASP A 223 -28.98 -70.07 15.09
CA ASP A 223 -29.74 -70.83 16.09
C ASP A 223 -30.33 -72.11 15.50
N ALA A 224 -30.77 -72.10 14.22
CA ALA A 224 -31.18 -73.31 13.52
C ALA A 224 -30.03 -74.31 13.32
N LEU A 225 -28.84 -73.85 12.94
CA LEU A 225 -27.65 -74.70 12.81
C LEU A 225 -27.18 -75.26 14.17
N LEU A 226 -27.26 -74.47 15.24
CA LEU A 226 -26.98 -74.92 16.61
C LEU A 226 -28.02 -75.93 17.12
N GLY A 227 -29.26 -75.86 16.61
CA GLY A 227 -30.35 -76.79 16.94
C GLY A 227 -30.32 -78.11 16.16
N ASP A 228 -29.44 -78.25 15.16
CA ASP A 228 -29.33 -79.46 14.36
C ASP A 228 -28.73 -80.64 15.16
N ARG A 229 -29.28 -81.85 14.97
CA ARG A 229 -28.72 -83.07 15.56
C ARG A 229 -27.46 -83.48 14.81
N LEU A 230 -26.32 -83.53 15.51
CA LEU A 230 -25.01 -83.92 14.97
C LEU A 230 -24.70 -85.41 15.28
N PRO A 231 -23.96 -86.13 14.44
CA PRO A 231 -23.32 -85.66 13.21
C PRO A 231 -24.31 -85.45 12.06
N LYS A 232 -24.07 -84.43 11.21
CA LYS A 232 -24.94 -84.09 10.07
C LYS A 232 -24.10 -83.76 8.84
N VAL A 233 -24.56 -84.21 7.67
CA VAL A 233 -23.93 -83.91 6.38
C VAL A 233 -24.38 -82.55 5.89
N TYR A 234 -23.42 -81.73 5.51
CA TYR A 234 -23.62 -80.42 4.91
C TYR A 234 -22.90 -80.34 3.57
N ILE A 235 -23.40 -79.51 2.67
CA ILE A 235 -22.73 -79.16 1.42
C ILE A 235 -22.09 -77.79 1.60
N LEU A 236 -20.79 -77.67 1.31
CA LEU A 236 -20.09 -76.39 1.31
C LEU A 236 -20.61 -75.49 0.19
N ILE A 237 -21.02 -74.26 0.52
CA ILE A 237 -21.44 -73.27 -0.48
C ILE A 237 -20.23 -72.56 -1.11
N GLN A 238 -19.11 -72.54 -0.39
CA GLN A 238 -17.85 -71.92 -0.81
C GLN A 238 -16.69 -72.71 -0.24
N HIS A 239 -15.50 -72.52 -0.80
CA HIS A 239 -14.29 -73.12 -0.27
C HIS A 239 -14.11 -72.85 1.21
N ALA A 240 -13.76 -73.90 1.93
CA ALA A 240 -13.53 -73.83 3.36
C ALA A 240 -12.12 -74.29 3.69
N PHE A 241 -11.33 -73.40 4.30
CA PHE A 241 -10.08 -73.80 4.91
C PHE A 241 -10.34 -74.62 6.16
N VAL A 242 -9.57 -75.69 6.32
CA VAL A 242 -9.60 -76.55 7.51
C VAL A 242 -8.53 -76.08 8.47
N TYR A 243 -8.94 -75.75 9.69
CA TYR A 243 -8.11 -75.24 10.77
C TYR A 243 -7.82 -76.34 11.79
N LYS A 244 -6.68 -76.26 12.48
CA LYS A 244 -6.33 -77.23 13.53
C LYS A 244 -7.24 -77.10 14.76
N ASP A 245 -7.56 -75.87 15.14
CA ASP A 245 -8.36 -75.52 16.31
C ASP A 245 -9.39 -74.44 15.97
N ALA A 246 -10.57 -74.48 16.61
CA ALA A 246 -11.66 -73.51 16.45
C ALA A 246 -11.35 -72.06 16.91
N ARG A 247 -10.09 -71.73 17.24
CA ARG A 247 -9.70 -70.45 17.86
C ARG A 247 -8.38 -69.86 17.35
N LYS A 248 -7.38 -70.68 17.03
CA LYS A 248 -5.98 -70.24 16.85
C LYS A 248 -5.58 -69.85 15.42
N GLY A 249 -6.51 -69.87 14.46
CA GLY A 249 -6.25 -69.46 13.07
C GLY A 249 -5.20 -70.29 12.30
N GLU A 250 -4.58 -71.29 12.91
CA GLU A 250 -3.61 -72.18 12.27
C GLU A 250 -4.31 -73.15 11.31
N LEU A 251 -3.93 -73.09 10.04
CA LEU A 251 -4.40 -73.98 8.99
C LEU A 251 -3.90 -75.42 9.23
N HIS A 252 -4.82 -76.39 9.20
CA HIS A 252 -4.51 -77.82 9.24
C HIS A 252 -3.96 -78.30 7.88
N ARG A 253 -4.47 -77.74 6.78
CA ARG A 253 -3.96 -77.90 5.42
C ARG A 253 -3.93 -76.55 4.69
N ALA A 254 -2.94 -76.38 3.81
CA ALA A 254 -2.82 -75.16 2.99
C ALA A 254 -3.86 -75.11 1.86
N GLU A 255 -4.29 -76.27 1.36
CA GLU A 255 -5.33 -76.39 0.34
C GLU A 255 -6.72 -76.32 0.99
N PRO A 256 -7.62 -75.43 0.50
CA PRO A 256 -8.99 -75.37 0.97
C PRO A 256 -9.79 -76.60 0.51
N LEU A 257 -10.85 -76.94 1.24
CA LEU A 257 -11.87 -77.85 0.74
C LEU A 257 -12.67 -77.15 -0.36
N ASP A 258 -12.89 -77.84 -1.47
CA ASP A 258 -13.66 -77.36 -2.61
C ASP A 258 -15.10 -77.00 -2.21
N ALA A 259 -15.67 -75.98 -2.88
CA ALA A 259 -17.11 -75.75 -2.78
C ALA A 259 -17.90 -76.95 -3.34
N CYS A 260 -19.18 -77.09 -2.98
CA CYS A 260 -20.05 -78.23 -3.28
C CYS A 260 -19.63 -79.58 -2.67
N ARG A 261 -18.53 -79.63 -1.93
CA ARG A 261 -18.12 -80.85 -1.24
C ARG A 261 -19.04 -81.13 -0.05
N GLU A 262 -19.46 -82.38 0.07
CA GLU A 262 -20.12 -82.88 1.26
C GLU A 262 -19.13 -82.98 2.42
N VAL A 263 -19.51 -82.42 3.55
CA VAL A 263 -18.74 -82.39 4.78
C VAL A 263 -19.61 -82.84 5.94
N THR A 264 -19.18 -83.89 6.63
CA THR A 264 -19.85 -84.37 7.84
C THR A 264 -19.34 -83.57 9.04
N VAL A 265 -20.23 -82.80 9.66
CA VAL A 265 -19.91 -82.04 10.88
C VAL A 265 -20.24 -82.90 12.10
N LEU A 266 -19.23 -83.14 12.94
CA LEU A 266 -19.31 -83.97 14.16
C LEU A 266 -19.71 -83.16 15.41
N GLU A 267 -19.13 -81.96 15.55
CA GLU A 267 -19.41 -81.04 16.66
C GLU A 267 -19.44 -79.61 16.16
N MET A 268 -20.22 -78.75 16.81
CA MET A 268 -20.25 -77.32 16.55
C MET A 268 -19.86 -76.53 17.78
N VAL A 269 -19.01 -75.52 17.61
CA VAL A 269 -18.58 -74.63 18.69
C VAL A 269 -18.64 -73.19 18.23
N GLU A 270 -19.24 -72.35 19.06
CA GLU A 270 -19.20 -70.92 18.89
C GLU A 270 -17.90 -70.38 19.49
N ALA A 271 -17.04 -69.76 18.67
CA ALA A 271 -15.74 -69.28 19.11
C ALA A 271 -15.32 -67.97 18.44
N ASP A 272 -14.72 -67.09 19.24
CA ASP A 272 -14.18 -65.81 18.79
C ASP A 272 -12.89 -66.02 17.98
N ARG A 273 -12.75 -65.25 16.89
CA ARG A 273 -11.50 -65.21 16.12
C ARG A 273 -10.42 -64.45 16.87
N GLU A 274 -9.20 -65.02 16.89
CA GLU A 274 -8.02 -64.39 17.48
C GLU A 274 -7.70 -63.07 16.74
N ARG A 275 -7.56 -61.98 17.51
CA ARG A 275 -7.35 -60.62 16.97
C ARG A 275 -5.86 -60.40 16.68
N ARG A 276 -5.49 -60.07 15.45
CA ARG A 276 -4.17 -59.52 15.11
C ARG A 276 -4.33 -58.07 14.65
N GLY A 277 -3.38 -57.21 15.02
CA GLY A 277 -3.17 -55.86 14.48
C GLY A 277 -4.23 -54.76 14.72
N LEU A 278 -3.78 -53.50 14.75
CA LEU A 278 -4.64 -52.30 14.91
C LEU A 278 -5.36 -51.92 13.60
N ILE A 279 -4.75 -52.19 12.43
CA ILE A 279 -5.33 -51.97 11.09
C ILE A 279 -6.38 -53.03 10.75
N GLU A 280 -6.09 -54.29 11.06
CA GLU A 280 -7.04 -55.41 10.96
C GLU A 280 -8.20 -55.24 11.93
N GLN A 281 -7.96 -54.69 13.13
CA GLN A 281 -9.03 -54.26 14.03
C GLN A 281 -9.92 -53.19 13.41
N LEU A 282 -9.37 -52.16 12.74
CA LEU A 282 -10.18 -51.11 12.12
C LEU A 282 -10.99 -51.63 10.92
N GLN A 283 -10.36 -52.46 10.06
CA GLN A 283 -11.05 -53.13 8.95
C GLN A 283 -12.14 -54.07 9.45
N HIS A 284 -11.87 -54.84 10.50
CA HIS A 284 -12.86 -55.69 11.14
C HIS A 284 -13.97 -54.84 11.75
N PHE A 285 -13.66 -53.78 12.50
CA PHE A 285 -14.65 -52.88 13.13
C PHE A 285 -15.60 -52.24 12.11
N LEU A 286 -15.10 -51.92 10.91
CA LEU A 286 -15.86 -51.28 9.84
C LEU A 286 -16.60 -52.25 8.92
N LEU A 287 -16.09 -53.48 8.71
CA LEU A 287 -16.59 -54.39 7.68
C LEU A 287 -17.19 -55.69 8.25
N HIS A 288 -16.77 -56.13 9.43
CA HIS A 288 -17.12 -57.45 9.98
C HIS A 288 -17.58 -57.34 11.44
N ARG A 289 -18.81 -57.77 11.69
CA ARG A 289 -19.36 -57.86 13.04
C ARG A 289 -18.39 -58.68 13.90
N GLY A 290 -17.91 -58.10 15.01
CA GLY A 290 -17.18 -58.81 16.05
C GLY A 290 -18.11 -59.81 16.71
N GLU A 291 -18.26 -60.96 16.07
CA GLU A 291 -19.12 -62.05 16.54
C GLU A 291 -18.41 -63.36 16.27
N SER A 292 -18.32 -64.14 17.34
CA SER A 292 -18.15 -65.57 17.35
C SER A 292 -18.62 -66.25 16.05
N ALA A 293 -17.66 -66.86 15.35
CA ALA A 293 -17.99 -67.72 14.22
C ALA A 293 -18.54 -69.05 14.78
N LEU A 294 -19.51 -69.64 14.07
CA LEU A 294 -19.93 -71.00 14.33
C LEU A 294 -18.95 -71.91 13.60
N TRP A 295 -18.16 -72.66 14.36
CA TRP A 295 -17.18 -73.60 13.85
C TRP A 295 -17.77 -75.00 13.87
N GLY A 296 -17.48 -75.79 12.85
CA GLY A 296 -17.84 -77.20 12.75
C GLY A 296 -16.59 -78.05 12.67
N ARG A 297 -16.48 -79.08 13.52
CA ARG A 297 -15.43 -80.08 13.38
C ARG A 297 -15.85 -81.11 12.35
N LEU A 298 -14.96 -81.39 11.41
CA LEU A 298 -15.15 -82.34 10.34
C LEU A 298 -14.69 -83.75 10.72
N GLU A 299 -15.37 -84.74 10.15
CA GLU A 299 -14.96 -86.16 10.19
C GLU A 299 -13.79 -86.43 9.24
N ASP A 300 -13.90 -86.03 7.97
CA ASP A 300 -12.84 -86.17 6.97
C ASP A 300 -12.81 -84.96 5.99
N PRO A 301 -11.69 -84.22 5.89
CA PRO A 301 -10.48 -84.33 6.71
C PRO A 301 -10.70 -83.81 8.14
N SER A 302 -10.06 -84.44 9.12
CA SER A 302 -10.18 -84.05 10.52
C SER A 302 -9.69 -82.60 10.75
N GLY A 303 -10.55 -81.73 11.27
CA GLY A 303 -10.21 -80.36 11.61
C GLY A 303 -11.46 -79.49 11.72
N TRP A 304 -11.27 -78.17 11.85
CA TRP A 304 -12.35 -77.22 12.06
C TRP A 304 -12.59 -76.37 10.82
N ILE A 305 -13.84 -76.21 10.42
CA ILE A 305 -14.25 -75.24 9.41
C ILE A 305 -15.17 -74.20 10.00
N VAL A 306 -15.28 -73.06 9.34
CA VAL A 306 -16.27 -72.04 9.68
C VAL A 306 -17.57 -72.39 8.96
N LEU A 307 -18.63 -72.70 9.71
CA LEU A 307 -19.95 -73.03 9.18
C LEU A 307 -20.81 -71.78 8.98
N ALA A 308 -20.70 -70.80 9.88
CA ALA A 308 -21.34 -69.51 9.73
C ALA A 308 -20.48 -68.42 10.37
N ASN A 309 -20.38 -67.27 9.72
CA ASN A 309 -19.82 -66.06 10.33
C ASN A 309 -20.96 -65.22 10.93
N GLY A 310 -20.67 -64.39 11.94
CA GLY A 310 -21.66 -63.47 12.56
C GLY A 310 -22.28 -62.41 11.63
N ALA A 311 -21.91 -62.40 10.34
CA ALA A 311 -22.49 -61.53 9.32
C ALA A 311 -23.63 -62.20 8.51
N GLU A 312 -24.29 -63.23 9.04
CA GLU A 312 -25.36 -64.01 8.38
C GLU A 312 -24.93 -64.81 7.13
N ASP A 313 -23.62 -64.86 6.83
CA ASP A 313 -23.07 -65.60 5.70
C ASP A 313 -22.83 -67.07 6.12
N VAL A 314 -23.89 -67.86 6.05
CA VAL A 314 -23.83 -69.32 6.25
C VAL A 314 -23.03 -69.93 5.10
N ARG A 315 -22.02 -70.75 5.43
CA ARG A 315 -21.08 -71.36 4.47
C ARG A 315 -21.47 -72.79 4.07
N VAL A 316 -22.50 -73.33 4.71
CA VAL A 316 -22.98 -74.70 4.55
C VAL A 316 -24.49 -74.73 4.33
N VAL A 317 -24.96 -75.69 3.54
CA VAL A 317 -26.39 -75.95 3.34
C VAL A 317 -26.65 -77.42 3.62
N THR A 318 -27.82 -77.76 4.15
CA THR A 318 -28.17 -79.16 4.39
C THR A 318 -28.42 -79.86 3.06
N GLU A 319 -28.10 -81.16 2.99
CA GLU A 319 -28.35 -81.98 1.82
C GLU A 319 -29.82 -81.86 1.34
N GLY A 320 -30.02 -81.48 0.07
CA GLY A 320 -31.35 -81.26 -0.52
C GLY A 320 -31.89 -79.81 -0.48
N GLU A 321 -31.27 -78.90 0.27
CA GLU A 321 -31.60 -77.47 0.23
C GLU A 321 -30.83 -76.75 -0.90
N LEU A 322 -31.52 -75.91 -1.67
CA LEU A 322 -30.88 -75.08 -2.70
C LEU A 322 -30.17 -73.89 -2.06
N PRO A 323 -28.88 -73.63 -2.38
CA PRO A 323 -28.17 -72.48 -1.84
C PRO A 323 -28.88 -71.18 -2.25
N SER A 324 -29.17 -70.34 -1.26
CA SER A 324 -29.98 -69.12 -1.45
C SER A 324 -29.31 -68.03 -2.30
N SER A 325 -28.00 -68.11 -2.58
CA SER A 325 -27.32 -67.08 -3.39
C SER A 325 -26.10 -67.59 -4.16
N LEU A 326 -26.29 -68.04 -5.40
CA LEU A 326 -25.19 -68.43 -6.30
C LEU A 326 -24.63 -67.24 -7.10
N PHE A 327 -25.40 -66.16 -7.24
CA PHE A 327 -25.10 -65.04 -8.12
C PHE A 327 -24.85 -63.75 -7.32
N CYS A 328 -23.85 -62.99 -7.73
CA CYS A 328 -23.52 -61.66 -7.23
C CYS A 328 -23.56 -60.63 -8.37
N ALA A 329 -23.54 -59.35 -8.00
CA ALA A 329 -23.45 -58.29 -8.99
C ALA A 329 -22.13 -58.40 -9.76
N ASN A 330 -22.18 -58.05 -11.05
CA ASN A 330 -20.96 -57.96 -11.85
C ASN A 330 -19.97 -56.99 -11.17
N PRO A 331 -18.69 -57.32 -11.02
CA PRO A 331 -17.70 -56.43 -10.40
C PRO A 331 -17.54 -55.09 -11.14
N GLU A 332 -17.91 -55.02 -12.42
CA GLU A 332 -17.97 -53.76 -13.17
C GLU A 332 -19.16 -52.88 -12.74
N LEU A 333 -20.23 -53.49 -12.24
CA LEU A 333 -21.43 -52.82 -11.73
C LEU A 333 -21.29 -52.45 -10.25
N LEU A 334 -20.88 -53.40 -9.40
CA LEU A 334 -20.58 -53.18 -7.98
C LEU A 334 -19.08 -53.37 -7.73
N GLN A 335 -18.32 -52.29 -7.95
CA GLN A 335 -16.88 -52.34 -7.75
C GLN A 335 -16.52 -52.52 -6.26
N PRO A 336 -15.43 -53.27 -5.97
CA PRO A 336 -14.90 -53.37 -4.62
C PRO A 336 -14.64 -51.99 -4.01
N LEU A 337 -14.95 -51.84 -2.72
CA LEU A 337 -14.75 -50.56 -2.02
C LEU A 337 -13.30 -50.02 -2.13
N PRO A 338 -12.23 -50.83 -2.03
CA PRO A 338 -10.86 -50.32 -2.18
C PRO A 338 -10.57 -49.74 -3.58
N SER A 339 -11.12 -50.34 -4.64
CA SER A 339 -10.95 -49.82 -6.00
C SER A 339 -11.75 -48.52 -6.19
N MET A 340 -12.96 -48.45 -5.64
CA MET A 340 -13.76 -47.21 -5.64
C MET A 340 -13.04 -46.08 -4.91
N LEU A 341 -12.54 -46.34 -3.71
CA LEU A 341 -11.75 -45.37 -2.94
C LEU A 341 -10.55 -44.89 -3.75
N ARG A 342 -9.77 -45.80 -4.35
CA ARG A 342 -8.62 -45.43 -5.18
C ARG A 342 -9.03 -44.51 -6.33
N ARG A 343 -10.13 -44.82 -7.04
CA ARG A 343 -10.65 -43.98 -8.13
C ARG A 343 -11.02 -42.58 -7.63
N GLN A 344 -11.76 -42.49 -6.52
CA GLN A 344 -12.13 -41.22 -5.91
C GLN A 344 -10.93 -40.38 -5.48
N TRP A 345 -9.91 -41.01 -4.87
CA TRP A 345 -8.67 -40.34 -4.48
C TRP A 345 -7.93 -39.79 -5.69
N VAL A 346 -7.87 -40.54 -6.79
CA VAL A 346 -7.24 -40.09 -8.03
C VAL A 346 -8.01 -38.91 -8.65
N LEU A 347 -9.34 -38.95 -8.68
CA LEU A 347 -10.15 -37.83 -9.16
C LEU A 347 -9.96 -36.58 -8.30
N ALA A 348 -9.94 -36.74 -6.97
CA ALA A 348 -9.73 -35.64 -6.04
C ALA A 348 -8.33 -35.03 -6.17
N ALA A 349 -7.29 -35.88 -6.28
CA ALA A 349 -5.92 -35.43 -6.52
C ALA A 349 -5.79 -34.73 -7.87
N SER A 350 -6.43 -35.25 -8.93
CA SER A 350 -6.47 -34.63 -10.25
C SER A 350 -7.13 -33.24 -10.21
N HIS A 351 -8.29 -33.12 -9.56
CA HIS A 351 -8.98 -31.85 -9.37
C HIS A 351 -8.11 -30.86 -8.60
N ALA A 352 -7.58 -31.25 -7.44
CA ALA A 352 -6.75 -30.36 -6.62
C ALA A 352 -5.50 -29.88 -7.36
N THR A 353 -4.80 -30.79 -8.04
CA THR A 353 -3.58 -30.48 -8.79
C THR A 353 -3.87 -29.52 -9.93
N VAL A 354 -4.91 -29.78 -10.74
CA VAL A 354 -5.24 -28.86 -11.83
C VAL A 354 -5.63 -27.50 -11.29
N GLN A 355 -6.49 -27.41 -10.27
CA GLN A 355 -6.91 -26.13 -9.70
C GLN A 355 -5.71 -25.28 -9.24
N LEU A 356 -4.76 -25.88 -8.51
CA LEU A 356 -3.54 -25.19 -8.09
C LEU A 356 -2.69 -24.73 -9.29
N TYR A 357 -2.56 -25.61 -10.28
CA TYR A 357 -1.81 -25.31 -11.50
C TYR A 357 -2.46 -24.21 -12.36
N LEU A 358 -3.79 -24.11 -12.37
CA LEU A 358 -4.51 -23.01 -13.05
C LEU A 358 -4.07 -21.66 -12.50
N LEU A 359 -3.95 -21.53 -11.19
CA LEU A 359 -3.59 -20.25 -10.57
C LEU A 359 -2.12 -19.88 -10.85
N GLU A 360 -1.21 -20.84 -10.82
CA GLU A 360 0.22 -20.57 -11.07
C GLU A 360 0.51 -20.26 -12.53
N SER A 361 -0.06 -21.03 -13.46
CA SER A 361 0.29 -20.97 -14.88
C SER A 361 -0.67 -20.14 -15.72
N LEU A 362 -1.99 -20.21 -15.47
CA LEU A 362 -2.97 -19.44 -16.25
C LEU A 362 -3.17 -18.01 -15.74
N SER A 363 -2.72 -17.66 -14.53
CA SER A 363 -2.75 -16.27 -14.04
C SER A 363 -1.99 -15.31 -14.95
N LYS A 364 -0.98 -15.80 -15.68
CA LYS A 364 -0.22 -15.02 -16.66
C LYS A 364 -0.96 -14.82 -17.98
N MET A 365 -2.02 -15.59 -18.23
CA MET A 365 -2.70 -15.62 -19.53
C MET A 365 -4.15 -15.14 -19.47
N PHE A 366 -4.87 -15.44 -18.39
CA PHE A 366 -6.30 -15.23 -18.30
C PHE A 366 -6.65 -14.27 -17.15
N GLU A 367 -7.70 -13.47 -17.37
CA GLU A 367 -8.31 -12.69 -16.31
C GLU A 367 -8.89 -13.62 -15.22
N MET A 368 -8.93 -13.12 -13.99
CA MET A 368 -9.46 -13.87 -12.84
C MET A 368 -10.93 -14.29 -13.03
N SER A 369 -11.70 -13.51 -13.81
CA SER A 369 -13.07 -13.85 -14.19
C SER A 369 -13.15 -15.17 -14.96
N VAL A 370 -12.27 -15.34 -15.96
CA VAL A 370 -12.18 -16.55 -16.79
C VAL A 370 -11.67 -17.73 -15.95
N ILE A 371 -10.63 -17.53 -15.14
CA ILE A 371 -10.10 -18.57 -14.24
C ILE A 371 -11.18 -19.05 -13.26
N SER A 372 -11.98 -18.14 -12.71
CA SER A 372 -13.08 -18.49 -11.81
C SER A 372 -14.15 -19.35 -12.51
N VAL A 373 -14.48 -19.06 -13.77
CA VAL A 373 -15.43 -19.86 -14.55
C VAL A 373 -14.86 -21.25 -14.88
N ILE A 374 -13.58 -21.33 -15.27
CA ILE A 374 -12.88 -22.61 -15.50
C ILE A 374 -12.89 -23.45 -14.22
N SER A 375 -12.50 -22.83 -13.10
CA SER A 375 -12.43 -23.48 -11.79
C SER A 375 -13.79 -23.97 -11.30
N ALA A 376 -14.85 -23.16 -11.45
CA ALA A 376 -16.22 -23.53 -11.11
C ALA A 376 -16.77 -24.65 -12.02
N SER A 377 -16.43 -24.63 -13.32
CA SER A 377 -16.83 -25.67 -14.26
C SER A 377 -16.15 -27.01 -13.95
N LEU A 378 -14.87 -26.99 -13.57
CA LEU A 378 -14.15 -28.18 -13.08
C LEU A 378 -14.75 -28.73 -11.80
N LEU A 379 -15.11 -27.85 -10.84
CA LEU A 379 -15.82 -28.27 -9.63
C LEU A 379 -17.14 -28.94 -9.99
N ALA A 380 -17.93 -28.35 -10.90
CA ALA A 380 -19.19 -28.93 -11.34
C ALA A 380 -19.00 -30.31 -11.99
N ILE A 381 -18.01 -30.46 -12.88
CA ILE A 381 -17.65 -31.76 -13.47
C ILE A 381 -17.29 -32.76 -12.37
N HIS A 382 -16.42 -32.38 -11.44
CA HIS A 382 -15.98 -33.24 -10.33
C HIS A 382 -17.17 -33.72 -9.48
N LEU A 383 -18.05 -32.81 -9.08
CA LEU A 383 -19.24 -33.12 -8.28
C LEU A 383 -20.24 -34.00 -9.03
N LEU A 384 -20.46 -33.76 -10.32
CA LEU A 384 -21.37 -34.56 -11.15
C LEU A 384 -20.86 -35.98 -11.33
N VAL A 385 -19.54 -36.17 -11.51
CA VAL A 385 -18.94 -37.51 -11.58
C VAL A 385 -19.04 -38.23 -10.24
N LEU A 386 -18.71 -37.58 -9.13
CA LEU A 386 -18.86 -38.19 -7.80
C LEU A 386 -20.33 -38.55 -7.47
N CYS A 387 -21.27 -37.69 -7.86
CA CYS A 387 -22.71 -37.94 -7.71
C CYS A 387 -23.15 -39.14 -8.56
N GLN A 388 -22.70 -39.24 -9.81
CA GLN A 388 -22.97 -40.40 -10.66
C GLN A 388 -22.41 -41.69 -10.04
N MET A 389 -21.18 -41.65 -9.51
CA MET A 389 -20.58 -42.81 -8.84
C MET A 389 -21.40 -43.26 -7.62
N GLU A 390 -21.87 -42.32 -6.80
CA GLU A 390 -22.72 -42.62 -5.62
C GLU A 390 -24.05 -43.23 -6.02
N MET A 391 -24.73 -42.66 -7.02
CA MET A 391 -25.99 -43.18 -7.54
C MET A 391 -25.83 -44.58 -8.13
N THR A 392 -24.80 -44.80 -8.97
CA THR A 392 -24.48 -46.11 -9.54
C THR A 392 -24.16 -47.12 -8.45
N TYR A 393 -23.38 -46.75 -7.42
CA TYR A 393 -23.04 -47.65 -6.32
C TYR A 393 -24.26 -47.99 -5.44
N SER A 394 -25.11 -47.01 -5.14
CA SER A 394 -26.36 -47.23 -4.42
C SER A 394 -27.30 -48.17 -5.19
N ALA A 395 -27.49 -47.91 -6.49
CA ALA A 395 -28.25 -48.80 -7.39
C ALA A 395 -27.64 -50.21 -7.43
N ALA A 396 -26.29 -50.25 -7.46
CA ALA A 396 -25.40 -51.37 -7.20
C ALA A 396 -25.88 -52.34 -6.12
N LEU A 397 -25.93 -51.77 -4.91
CA LEU A 397 -26.25 -52.48 -3.68
C LEU A 397 -27.71 -52.97 -3.65
N HIS A 398 -28.64 -52.18 -4.20
CA HIS A 398 -30.05 -52.60 -4.32
C HIS A 398 -30.21 -53.78 -5.30
N TYR A 399 -29.51 -53.73 -6.43
CA TYR A 399 -29.50 -54.81 -7.42
C TYR A 399 -28.92 -56.10 -6.83
N GLU A 400 -27.74 -56.02 -6.18
CA GLU A 400 -27.11 -57.19 -5.56
C GLU A 400 -28.03 -57.84 -4.50
N GLN A 401 -28.71 -57.03 -3.69
CA GLN A 401 -29.64 -57.54 -2.69
C GLN A 401 -30.88 -58.21 -3.28
N ALA A 402 -31.46 -57.63 -4.33
CA ALA A 402 -32.62 -58.22 -5.00
C ALA A 402 -32.26 -59.58 -5.61
N MET A 403 -31.07 -59.70 -6.19
CA MET A 403 -30.57 -60.98 -6.67
C MET A 403 -30.38 -61.99 -5.55
N GLU A 404 -29.71 -61.59 -4.46
CA GLU A 404 -29.40 -62.48 -3.35
C GLU A 404 -30.64 -62.97 -2.59
N ARG A 405 -31.64 -62.10 -2.38
CA ARG A 405 -32.83 -62.43 -1.56
C ARG A 405 -34.02 -62.92 -2.36
N GLN A 406 -34.16 -62.49 -3.60
CA GLN A 406 -35.37 -62.74 -4.41
C GLN A 406 -35.07 -63.57 -5.66
N GLY A 407 -33.80 -63.71 -6.05
CA GLY A 407 -33.44 -64.35 -7.32
C GLY A 407 -34.03 -63.61 -8.51
N LYS A 408 -34.09 -62.27 -8.47
CA LYS A 408 -34.64 -61.42 -9.54
C LYS A 408 -33.64 -60.35 -9.97
N LEU A 409 -33.69 -59.96 -11.24
CA LEU A 409 -32.87 -58.87 -11.79
C LEU A 409 -33.62 -57.54 -11.64
N VAL A 410 -32.95 -56.51 -11.11
CA VAL A 410 -33.53 -55.15 -11.05
C VAL A 410 -33.10 -54.38 -12.30
N THR A 411 -34.06 -53.82 -13.02
CA THR A 411 -33.75 -52.94 -14.14
C THR A 411 -33.12 -51.65 -13.62
N LEU A 412 -31.87 -51.38 -13.99
CA LEU A 412 -31.18 -50.14 -13.65
C LEU A 412 -31.30 -49.16 -14.83
N THR A 413 -31.93 -48.01 -14.59
CA THR A 413 -32.03 -46.93 -15.59
C THR A 413 -30.99 -45.85 -15.30
N GLY A 414 -30.20 -45.50 -16.31
CA GLY A 414 -29.29 -44.35 -16.23
C GLY A 414 -30.06 -43.03 -16.12
N THR A 415 -29.57 -42.12 -15.28
CA THR A 415 -30.11 -40.77 -15.14
C THR A 415 -29.57 -39.86 -16.24
N SER A 416 -30.38 -39.58 -17.26
CA SER A 416 -30.00 -38.68 -18.37
C SER A 416 -29.73 -37.24 -17.90
N SER A 417 -30.34 -36.82 -16.78
CA SER A 417 -30.17 -35.49 -16.19
C SER A 417 -28.71 -35.17 -15.85
N VAL A 418 -27.97 -36.10 -15.24
CA VAL A 418 -26.57 -35.90 -14.87
C VAL A 418 -25.70 -35.72 -16.11
N LEU A 419 -25.95 -36.51 -17.15
CA LEU A 419 -25.26 -36.38 -18.43
C LEU A 419 -25.51 -35.00 -19.06
N THR A 420 -26.75 -34.50 -19.06
CA THR A 420 -27.05 -33.16 -19.59
C THR A 420 -26.33 -32.04 -18.84
N LEU A 421 -26.27 -32.12 -17.51
CA LEU A 421 -25.53 -31.16 -16.68
C LEU A 421 -24.02 -31.25 -16.93
N LEU A 422 -23.49 -32.47 -17.07
CA LEU A 422 -22.07 -32.70 -17.35
C LEU A 422 -21.66 -32.11 -18.70
N VAL A 423 -22.45 -32.35 -19.75
CA VAL A 423 -22.24 -31.76 -21.07
C VAL A 423 -22.27 -30.23 -20.98
N SER A 424 -23.22 -29.64 -20.26
CA SER A 424 -23.28 -28.19 -20.08
C SER A 424 -22.05 -27.62 -19.37
N ALA A 425 -21.54 -28.30 -18.33
CA ALA A 425 -20.34 -27.88 -17.60
C ALA A 425 -19.08 -27.98 -18.47
N VAL A 426 -18.96 -29.03 -19.28
CA VAL A 426 -17.85 -29.19 -20.25
C VAL A 426 -17.91 -28.11 -21.34
N VAL A 427 -19.09 -27.81 -21.88
CA VAL A 427 -19.25 -26.74 -22.88
C VAL A 427 -18.87 -25.38 -22.29
N MET A 428 -19.32 -25.06 -21.07
CA MET A 428 -18.94 -23.82 -20.37
C MET A 428 -17.44 -23.73 -20.15
N LEU A 429 -16.79 -24.84 -19.78
CA LEU A 429 -15.34 -24.92 -19.65
C LEU A 429 -14.63 -24.62 -20.98
N LEU A 430 -15.05 -25.26 -22.06
CA LEU A 430 -14.46 -25.07 -23.39
C LEU A 430 -14.64 -23.64 -23.89
N VAL A 431 -15.81 -23.04 -23.69
CA VAL A 431 -16.08 -21.64 -24.03
C VAL A 431 -15.17 -20.71 -23.23
N ALA A 432 -15.03 -20.92 -21.92
CA ALA A 432 -14.17 -20.09 -21.08
C ALA A 432 -12.69 -20.17 -21.52
N VAL A 433 -12.19 -21.37 -21.82
CA VAL A 433 -10.83 -21.57 -22.34
C VAL A 433 -10.66 -20.90 -23.71
N ALA A 434 -11.63 -21.04 -24.63
CA ALA A 434 -11.57 -20.40 -25.93
C ALA A 434 -11.58 -18.87 -25.84
N VAL A 435 -12.43 -18.29 -24.98
CA VAL A 435 -12.46 -16.85 -24.71
C VAL A 435 -11.13 -16.37 -24.14
N GLY A 436 -10.55 -17.12 -23.19
CA GLY A 436 -9.23 -16.80 -22.63
C GLY A 436 -8.12 -16.80 -23.68
N ILE A 437 -8.10 -17.82 -24.55
CA ILE A 437 -7.10 -17.96 -25.62
C ILE A 437 -7.26 -16.88 -26.69
N LEU A 438 -8.49 -16.59 -27.12
CA LEU A 438 -8.77 -15.55 -28.12
C LEU A 438 -8.47 -14.14 -27.60
N GLY A 439 -8.52 -13.94 -26.28
CA GLY A 439 -8.24 -12.66 -25.64
C GLY A 439 -6.76 -12.34 -25.44
N ASN A 440 -5.84 -13.27 -25.75
CA ASN A 440 -4.41 -13.08 -25.48
C ASN A 440 -3.54 -13.46 -26.68
N GLU A 441 -2.55 -12.62 -27.01
CA GLU A 441 -1.66 -12.83 -28.16
C GLU A 441 -0.55 -13.88 -27.88
N ALA A 442 -0.28 -14.18 -26.61
CA ALA A 442 0.78 -15.11 -26.18
C ALA A 442 0.35 -16.59 -26.18
N MET A 443 0.08 -17.17 -27.36
CA MET A 443 -0.42 -18.55 -27.48
C MET A 443 0.60 -19.65 -27.09
N VAL A 444 1.90 -19.40 -27.17
CA VAL A 444 2.93 -20.47 -27.10
C VAL A 444 3.09 -21.07 -25.69
N SER A 445 2.78 -20.32 -24.63
CA SER A 445 2.87 -20.83 -23.24
C SER A 445 1.62 -21.57 -22.74
N ALA A 446 0.51 -21.53 -23.50
CA ALA A 446 -0.78 -22.08 -23.08
C ALA A 446 -0.90 -23.61 -23.20
N ALA A 447 0.01 -24.28 -23.92
CA ALA A 447 -0.11 -25.69 -24.25
C ALA A 447 -0.07 -26.61 -23.00
N ILE A 448 0.87 -26.38 -22.08
CA ILE A 448 1.03 -27.24 -20.89
C ILE A 448 -0.18 -27.11 -19.93
N PRO A 449 -0.67 -25.91 -19.60
CA PRO A 449 -1.87 -25.78 -18.77
C PRO A 449 -3.14 -26.34 -19.43
N CYS A 450 -3.32 -26.11 -20.73
CA CYS A 450 -4.49 -26.63 -21.43
C CYS A 450 -4.46 -28.16 -21.55
N THR A 451 -3.29 -28.77 -21.72
CA THR A 451 -3.15 -30.24 -21.73
C THR A 451 -3.38 -30.85 -20.35
N SER A 452 -2.88 -30.23 -19.28
CA SER A 452 -3.19 -30.65 -17.90
C SER A 452 -4.70 -30.55 -17.59
N LEU A 453 -5.34 -29.46 -18.02
CA LEU A 453 -6.78 -29.29 -17.90
C LEU A 453 -7.55 -30.36 -18.69
N ALA A 454 -7.18 -30.57 -19.96
CA ALA A 454 -7.83 -31.56 -20.82
C ALA A 454 -7.66 -32.99 -20.31
N THR A 455 -6.48 -33.34 -19.80
CA THR A 455 -6.24 -34.65 -19.18
C THR A 455 -7.10 -34.84 -17.94
N SER A 456 -7.17 -33.85 -17.03
CA SER A 456 -8.06 -33.98 -15.86
C SER A 456 -9.52 -34.16 -16.25
N VAL A 457 -10.02 -33.40 -17.22
CA VAL A 457 -11.39 -33.58 -17.75
C VAL A 457 -11.57 -34.97 -18.36
N ALA A 458 -10.61 -35.45 -19.16
CA ALA A 458 -10.67 -36.77 -19.77
C ALA A 458 -10.72 -37.89 -18.72
N TRP A 459 -9.97 -37.77 -17.62
CA TRP A 459 -10.04 -38.72 -16.50
C TRP A 459 -11.42 -38.73 -15.85
N HIS A 460 -12.02 -37.55 -15.60
CA HIS A 460 -13.38 -37.45 -15.07
C HIS A 460 -14.42 -38.05 -16.02
N LEU A 461 -14.32 -37.78 -17.33
CA LEU A 461 -15.23 -38.34 -18.34
C LEU A 461 -15.06 -39.85 -18.51
N MET A 462 -13.84 -40.37 -18.43
CA MET A 462 -13.57 -41.81 -18.47
C MET A 462 -14.17 -42.51 -17.26
N ASP A 463 -14.06 -41.89 -16.07
CA ASP A 463 -14.63 -42.43 -14.84
C ASP A 463 -16.17 -42.44 -14.87
N PHE A 464 -16.76 -41.35 -15.36
CA PHE A 464 -18.19 -41.22 -15.62
C PHE A 464 -18.69 -42.29 -16.60
N ARG A 465 -17.99 -42.47 -17.73
CA ARG A 465 -18.31 -43.50 -18.72
C ARG A 465 -18.20 -44.90 -18.14
N SER A 466 -17.16 -45.18 -17.34
CA SER A 466 -17.01 -46.47 -16.66
C SER A 466 -18.16 -46.72 -15.68
N SER A 467 -18.64 -45.69 -14.98
CA SER A 467 -19.82 -45.79 -14.10
C SER A 467 -21.08 -46.14 -14.89
N LEU A 468 -21.32 -45.49 -16.03
CA LEU A 468 -22.47 -45.80 -16.92
C LEU A 468 -22.36 -47.19 -17.55
N ALA A 469 -21.18 -47.56 -18.06
CA ALA A 469 -20.95 -48.88 -18.64
C ALA A 469 -21.15 -50.00 -17.59
N GLY A 470 -20.86 -49.73 -16.32
CA GLY A 470 -21.18 -50.62 -15.21
C GLY A 470 -22.68 -50.85 -15.06
N LEU A 471 -23.51 -49.80 -15.21
CA LEU A 471 -24.97 -49.94 -15.18
C LEU A 471 -25.44 -50.92 -16.24
N ASP A 472 -24.93 -50.87 -17.47
CA ASP A 472 -25.32 -51.78 -18.57
C ASP A 472 -25.03 -53.27 -18.27
N LYS A 473 -24.19 -53.56 -17.27
CA LYS A 473 -23.85 -54.92 -16.83
C LYS A 473 -24.87 -55.54 -15.88
N TRP A 474 -25.97 -54.85 -15.57
CA TRP A 474 -27.08 -55.38 -14.77
C TRP A 474 -27.73 -56.64 -15.38
N ARG A 475 -27.55 -56.92 -16.67
CA ARG A 475 -28.04 -58.17 -17.31
C ARG A 475 -27.05 -59.33 -17.24
N SER A 476 -25.86 -59.10 -16.69
CA SER A 476 -24.75 -60.06 -16.64
C SER A 476 -24.33 -60.36 -15.20
N PRO A 477 -25.19 -60.96 -14.36
CA PRO A 477 -24.79 -61.38 -13.03
C PRO A 477 -23.63 -62.39 -13.10
N GLN A 478 -22.73 -62.33 -12.13
CA GLN A 478 -21.62 -63.27 -12.04
C GLN A 478 -21.88 -64.30 -10.94
N LEU A 479 -21.30 -65.48 -11.07
CA LEU A 479 -21.33 -66.47 -10.00
C LEU A 479 -20.39 -66.01 -8.88
N LYS A 480 -20.86 -66.07 -7.62
CA LYS A 480 -20.06 -65.70 -6.44
C LYS A 480 -18.83 -66.61 -6.28
N ALA A 481 -18.91 -67.85 -6.77
CA ALA A 481 -17.80 -68.77 -6.93
C ALA A 481 -17.83 -69.38 -8.34
N THR A 482 -16.68 -69.40 -9.01
CA THR A 482 -16.51 -69.87 -10.40
C THR A 482 -16.82 -71.36 -10.61
N GLU A 483 -17.15 -72.08 -9.54
CA GLU A 483 -17.28 -73.54 -9.49
C GLU A 483 -18.71 -74.03 -9.69
N PHE A 484 -19.69 -73.13 -9.66
CA PHE A 484 -21.11 -73.44 -9.88
C PHE A 484 -21.52 -73.33 -11.36
N THR A 485 -20.64 -73.68 -12.30
CA THR A 485 -20.88 -73.57 -13.75
C THR A 485 -22.11 -74.34 -14.22
N GLY A 486 -22.50 -75.42 -13.54
CA GLY A 486 -23.69 -76.23 -13.84
C GLY A 486 -25.04 -75.53 -13.64
N THR A 487 -25.08 -74.36 -13.00
CA THR A 487 -26.33 -73.59 -12.75
C THR A 487 -26.50 -72.35 -13.64
N ALA A 488 -25.58 -72.13 -14.60
CA ALA A 488 -25.53 -70.95 -15.47
C ALA A 488 -26.73 -70.77 -16.41
N GLY A 489 -27.66 -71.74 -16.48
CA GLY A 489 -28.84 -71.72 -17.36
C GLY A 489 -30.13 -71.16 -16.74
N LYS A 490 -30.14 -70.67 -15.49
CA LYS A 490 -31.37 -70.12 -14.87
C LYS A 490 -31.73 -68.75 -15.48
N SER A 491 -32.92 -68.65 -16.07
CA SER A 491 -33.51 -67.36 -16.43
C SER A 491 -34.01 -66.65 -15.16
N PHE A 492 -33.62 -65.38 -14.99
CA PHE A 492 -34.10 -64.55 -13.88
C PHE A 492 -35.29 -63.71 -14.33
N GLU A 493 -36.30 -63.59 -13.48
CA GLU A 493 -37.36 -62.60 -13.66
C GLU A 493 -36.83 -61.19 -13.41
N THR A 494 -37.22 -60.24 -14.26
CA THR A 494 -36.91 -58.82 -14.09
C THR A 494 -37.99 -58.08 -13.31
N ILE A 495 -37.57 -57.27 -12.34
CA ILE A 495 -38.43 -56.38 -11.55
C ILE A 495 -38.02 -54.92 -11.70
N SER A 496 -38.96 -54.02 -11.44
CA SER A 496 -38.71 -52.58 -11.46
C SER A 496 -37.94 -52.13 -10.20
N SER A 497 -37.19 -51.04 -10.29
CA SER A 497 -36.40 -50.53 -9.15
C SER A 497 -37.27 -50.04 -7.97
N SER A 498 -38.53 -49.65 -8.24
CA SER A 498 -39.51 -49.23 -7.24
C SER A 498 -40.00 -50.36 -6.32
N ASP A 499 -39.84 -51.62 -6.73
CA ASP A 499 -40.30 -52.78 -5.96
C ASP A 499 -39.23 -53.32 -4.97
N SER A 500 -38.08 -52.64 -4.86
CA SER A 500 -36.96 -53.11 -4.06
C SER A 500 -37.19 -52.91 -2.55
N LYS A 501 -36.99 -53.98 -1.77
CA LYS A 501 -37.04 -53.94 -0.29
C LYS A 501 -35.87 -53.12 0.28
N SER A 502 -36.04 -52.62 1.52
CA SER A 502 -34.98 -51.89 2.25
C SER A 502 -33.66 -52.65 2.30
N LEU A 503 -32.53 -51.94 2.19
CA LEU A 503 -31.19 -52.55 2.20
C LEU A 503 -30.89 -53.31 3.50
N THR A 504 -30.05 -54.35 3.42
CA THR A 504 -29.49 -55.02 4.59
C THR A 504 -28.63 -54.03 5.39
N ARG A 505 -28.48 -54.25 6.70
CA ARG A 505 -27.75 -53.31 7.57
C ARG A 505 -26.33 -53.02 7.06
N GLY A 506 -25.61 -54.05 6.60
CA GLY A 506 -24.26 -53.90 6.04
C GLY A 506 -24.21 -53.14 4.72
N ARG A 507 -25.14 -53.41 3.78
CA ARG A 507 -25.23 -52.66 2.52
C ARG A 507 -25.69 -51.22 2.73
N GLU A 508 -26.60 -50.99 3.67
CA GLU A 508 -27.01 -49.64 4.08
C GLU A 508 -25.81 -48.87 4.66
N PHE A 509 -25.00 -49.50 5.51
CA PHE A 509 -23.75 -48.89 5.99
C PHE A 509 -22.80 -48.55 4.83
N GLN A 510 -22.56 -49.46 3.89
CA GLN A 510 -21.72 -49.20 2.71
C GLN A 510 -22.23 -48.03 1.87
N LYS A 511 -23.55 -47.96 1.64
CA LYS A 511 -24.20 -46.83 0.97
C LYS A 511 -23.95 -45.51 1.70
N GLN A 512 -24.20 -45.48 3.01
CA GLN A 512 -24.01 -44.26 3.80
C GLN A 512 -22.54 -43.85 3.92
N MET A 513 -21.61 -44.81 3.99
CA MET A 513 -20.18 -44.54 3.96
C MET A 513 -19.75 -43.94 2.62
N MET A 514 -20.22 -44.48 1.49
CA MET A 514 -19.95 -43.92 0.17
C MET A 514 -20.49 -42.49 0.05
N ARG A 515 -21.72 -42.25 0.52
CA ARG A 515 -22.32 -40.92 0.56
C ARG A 515 -21.52 -39.94 1.42
N PHE A 516 -21.05 -40.39 2.59
CA PHE A 516 -20.17 -39.60 3.46
C PHE A 516 -18.85 -39.24 2.78
N LEU A 517 -18.20 -40.20 2.11
CA LEU A 517 -16.94 -39.98 1.38
C LEU A 517 -17.11 -39.00 0.21
N VAL A 518 -18.17 -39.17 -0.58
CA VAL A 518 -18.50 -38.22 -1.66
C VAL A 518 -18.76 -36.82 -1.09
N GLY A 519 -19.49 -36.72 0.02
CA GLY A 519 -19.70 -35.47 0.73
C GLY A 519 -18.39 -34.82 1.19
N LEU A 520 -17.47 -35.61 1.76
CA LEU A 520 -16.17 -35.12 2.23
C LEU A 520 -15.31 -34.59 1.08
N LEU A 521 -15.25 -35.32 -0.04
CA LEU A 521 -14.51 -34.90 -1.23
C LEU A 521 -15.13 -33.65 -1.87
N ALA A 522 -16.46 -33.56 -1.91
CA ALA A 522 -17.17 -32.38 -2.38
C ALA A 522 -16.85 -31.13 -1.53
N VAL A 523 -16.82 -31.27 -0.19
CA VAL A 523 -16.39 -30.19 0.72
C VAL A 523 -14.94 -29.79 0.46
N GLY A 524 -14.03 -30.76 0.30
CA GLY A 524 -12.63 -30.50 0.02
C GLY A 524 -12.43 -29.76 -1.31
N ALA A 525 -13.10 -30.21 -2.37
CA ALA A 525 -13.07 -29.58 -3.69
C ALA A 525 -13.61 -28.14 -3.66
N LEU A 526 -14.69 -27.91 -2.91
CA LEU A 526 -15.20 -26.57 -2.68
C LEU A 526 -14.19 -25.69 -1.92
N GLY A 527 -13.57 -26.22 -0.86
CA GLY A 527 -12.54 -25.51 -0.11
C GLY A 527 -11.36 -25.07 -0.99
N ILE A 528 -10.95 -25.90 -1.95
CA ILE A 528 -9.91 -25.55 -2.93
C ILE A 528 -10.35 -24.40 -3.83
N LEU A 529 -11.59 -24.41 -4.35
CA LEU A 529 -12.13 -23.30 -5.16
C LEU A 529 -12.12 -21.98 -4.35
N VAL A 530 -12.50 -22.03 -3.08
CA VAL A 530 -12.49 -20.87 -2.19
C VAL A 530 -11.10 -20.29 -2.04
N LEU A 531 -10.12 -21.16 -1.72
CA LEU A 531 -8.73 -20.74 -1.55
C LEU A 531 -8.18 -20.16 -2.85
N LEU A 532 -8.47 -20.78 -4.00
CA LEU A 532 -8.06 -20.28 -5.31
C LEU A 532 -8.64 -18.90 -5.61
N CYS A 533 -9.93 -18.68 -5.35
CA CYS A 533 -10.54 -17.37 -5.53
C CYS A 533 -9.93 -16.32 -4.60
N LEU A 534 -9.68 -16.67 -3.33
CA LEU A 534 -9.06 -15.77 -2.36
C LEU A 534 -7.63 -15.40 -2.75
N ASP A 535 -6.83 -16.37 -3.20
CA ASP A 535 -5.46 -16.14 -3.61
C ASP A 535 -5.39 -15.36 -4.93
N GLY A 536 -6.23 -15.69 -5.91
CA GLY A 536 -6.29 -14.95 -7.18
C GLY A 536 -6.66 -13.47 -7.02
N MET A 537 -7.46 -13.12 -6.01
CA MET A 537 -7.72 -11.72 -5.67
C MET A 537 -6.52 -11.00 -5.05
N LYS A 538 -5.61 -11.71 -4.39
CA LYS A 538 -4.37 -11.15 -3.83
C LYS A 538 -3.29 -10.99 -4.90
N MET A 539 -3.32 -11.82 -5.94
CA MET A 539 -2.39 -11.80 -7.08
C MET A 539 -2.63 -10.61 -8.02
N ARG A 540 -2.44 -9.39 -7.52
CA ARG A 540 -2.59 -8.13 -8.28
C ARG A 540 -1.24 -7.59 -8.72
N GLY A 541 -1.27 -6.65 -9.66
CA GLY A 541 -0.09 -5.89 -10.02
C GLY A 541 0.25 -4.95 -8.86
N GLU A 542 1.45 -5.04 -8.33
CA GLU A 542 1.94 -4.21 -7.24
C GLU A 542 3.43 -3.88 -7.38
N LEU A 543 3.85 -2.82 -6.71
CA LEU A 543 5.24 -2.48 -6.52
C LEU A 543 5.65 -3.00 -5.14
N VAL A 544 6.66 -3.87 -5.10
CA VAL A 544 7.24 -4.39 -3.85
C VAL A 544 7.93 -3.26 -3.11
N ASP A 545 8.72 -2.49 -3.85
CA ASP A 545 9.45 -1.34 -3.37
C ASP A 545 9.56 -0.27 -4.48
N TYR A 546 9.79 0.97 -4.07
CA TYR A 546 10.12 2.06 -4.97
C TYR A 546 10.89 3.18 -4.25
N SER A 547 11.87 3.78 -4.90
CA SER A 547 12.65 4.87 -4.32
C SER A 547 12.98 5.94 -5.35
N PHE A 548 13.41 7.09 -4.85
CA PHE A 548 13.83 8.23 -5.66
C PHE A 548 15.29 8.56 -5.33
N SER A 549 16.07 8.95 -6.33
CA SER A 549 17.47 9.38 -6.12
C SER A 549 17.58 10.64 -5.25
N CYS A 550 16.56 11.49 -5.28
CA CYS A 550 16.53 12.81 -4.67
C CYS A 550 15.22 13.02 -3.91
N GLY A 551 15.24 13.92 -2.93
CA GLY A 551 14.10 14.20 -2.07
C GLY A 551 13.84 13.17 -0.97
N ARG A 552 12.76 13.39 -0.20
CA ARG A 552 12.35 12.52 0.92
C ARG A 552 10.89 12.11 0.81
N LEU A 553 10.65 10.80 0.88
CA LEU A 553 9.29 10.26 1.00
C LEU A 553 8.76 10.44 2.43
N SER A 554 7.50 10.81 2.53
CA SER A 554 6.84 11.02 3.83
C SER A 554 6.52 9.72 4.53
N ILE A 555 6.23 8.68 3.75
CA ILE A 555 5.99 7.30 4.21
C ILE A 555 6.98 6.40 3.46
N PRO A 556 7.60 5.40 4.10
CA PRO A 556 8.46 4.47 3.38
C PRO A 556 7.66 3.72 2.29
N PRO A 557 8.27 3.49 1.13
CA PRO A 557 7.66 2.73 0.06
C PRO A 557 7.27 1.32 0.53
N ASN A 558 6.09 0.87 0.13
CA ASN A 558 5.61 -0.49 0.33
C ASN A 558 4.41 -0.75 -0.60
N PRO A 559 3.98 -2.01 -0.80
CA PRO A 559 2.88 -2.35 -1.70
C PRO A 559 1.55 -1.65 -1.36
N SER A 560 1.34 -1.30 -0.09
CA SER A 560 0.13 -0.65 0.43
C SER A 560 0.19 0.88 0.44
N ALA A 561 1.34 1.48 0.14
CA ALA A 561 1.57 2.92 0.05
C ALA A 561 1.11 3.50 -1.30
N VAL A 562 -0.17 3.28 -1.61
CA VAL A 562 -0.80 3.69 -2.88
C VAL A 562 -0.88 5.22 -3.03
N GLN A 563 -0.79 5.96 -1.93
CA GLN A 563 -0.56 7.41 -1.93
C GLN A 563 0.74 7.68 -1.17
N ASN A 564 1.57 8.57 -1.69
CA ASN A 564 2.75 9.03 -0.98
C ASN A 564 3.04 10.49 -1.30
N THR A 565 3.81 11.17 -0.44
CA THR A 565 4.26 12.54 -0.66
C THR A 565 5.79 12.54 -0.71
N LEU A 566 6.33 12.96 -1.85
CA LEU A 566 7.75 13.21 -2.05
C LEU A 566 8.02 14.70 -1.86
N LEU A 567 8.84 15.03 -0.87
CA LEU A 567 9.37 16.38 -0.67
C LEU A 567 10.63 16.53 -1.52
N LEU A 568 10.62 17.48 -2.45
CA LEU A 568 11.68 17.66 -3.43
C LEU A 568 12.11 19.12 -3.50
N HIS A 569 13.40 19.41 -3.61
CA HIS A 569 13.87 20.79 -3.73
C HIS A 569 13.35 21.47 -5.02
N THR A 570 13.26 22.81 -5.01
CA THR A 570 12.83 23.58 -6.18
C THR A 570 13.82 23.55 -7.34
N SER A 571 15.11 23.32 -7.08
CA SER A 571 16.12 23.25 -8.13
C SER A 571 16.14 21.93 -8.88
N VAL A 572 15.62 20.84 -8.30
CA VAL A 572 15.68 19.51 -8.91
C VAL A 572 14.81 19.46 -10.16
N ASP A 573 15.48 19.28 -11.30
CA ASP A 573 14.93 19.19 -12.64
C ASP A 573 14.88 17.74 -13.18
N SER A 574 15.51 16.80 -12.48
CA SER A 574 15.51 15.39 -12.80
C SER A 574 15.72 14.53 -11.55
N CYS A 575 15.06 13.37 -11.49
CA CYS A 575 15.30 12.38 -10.44
C CYS A 575 15.15 10.97 -11.02
N SER A 576 15.91 10.01 -10.54
CA SER A 576 15.69 8.62 -10.92
C SER A 576 14.60 7.99 -10.05
N PHE A 577 13.64 7.33 -10.70
CA PHE A 577 12.64 6.49 -10.07
C PHE A 577 13.10 5.04 -10.18
N ARG A 578 13.42 4.45 -9.02
CA ARG A 578 13.74 3.03 -8.89
C ARG A 578 12.51 2.29 -8.42
N PHE A 579 12.25 1.12 -8.97
CA PHE A 579 11.12 0.29 -8.56
C PHE A 579 11.47 -1.19 -8.59
N GLU A 580 10.74 -1.97 -7.81
CA GLU A 580 10.73 -3.42 -7.84
C GLU A 580 9.28 -3.89 -8.06
N ALA A 581 9.05 -4.59 -9.17
CA ALA A 581 7.75 -5.12 -9.55
C ALA A 581 7.44 -6.42 -8.79
N GLY A 582 6.21 -6.55 -8.30
CA GLY A 582 5.70 -7.76 -7.65
C GLY A 582 5.62 -8.98 -8.56
N LEU A 583 5.47 -10.16 -7.95
CA LEU A 583 5.47 -11.46 -8.65
C LEU A 583 4.42 -11.57 -9.76
N HIS A 584 3.29 -10.89 -9.59
CA HIS A 584 2.14 -10.92 -10.50
C HIS A 584 1.97 -9.62 -11.30
N THR A 585 2.96 -8.73 -11.25
CA THR A 585 2.98 -7.49 -12.03
C THR A 585 3.50 -7.79 -13.41
N SER A 586 2.67 -7.57 -14.42
CA SER A 586 3.05 -7.78 -15.82
C SER A 586 3.61 -6.53 -16.46
N LYS A 587 3.03 -5.36 -16.17
CA LYS A 587 3.46 -4.08 -16.75
C LYS A 587 3.46 -2.98 -15.72
N VAL A 588 4.48 -2.13 -15.72
CA VAL A 588 4.53 -0.89 -14.94
C VAL A 588 4.53 0.28 -15.90
N HIS A 589 3.57 1.18 -15.73
CA HIS A 589 3.40 2.37 -16.55
C HIS A 589 3.50 3.63 -15.69
N LEU A 590 4.43 4.52 -16.02
CA LEU A 590 4.72 5.74 -15.27
C LEU A 590 4.25 6.96 -16.05
N ARG A 591 3.46 7.83 -15.40
CA ARG A 591 2.96 9.08 -15.96
C ARG A 591 3.25 10.25 -15.04
N LEU A 592 3.71 11.36 -15.61
CA LEU A 592 3.96 12.62 -14.88
C LEU A 592 2.90 13.67 -15.25
N GLU A 593 2.33 14.33 -14.25
CA GLU A 593 1.42 15.45 -14.41
C GLU A 593 1.98 16.71 -13.74
N HIS A 594 1.97 17.82 -14.49
CA HIS A 594 2.48 19.12 -14.04
C HIS A 594 1.76 20.27 -14.76
N ALA A 595 1.68 21.43 -14.12
CA ALA A 595 1.17 22.69 -14.68
C ALA A 595 1.76 23.14 -16.04
N TYR A 596 2.97 22.69 -16.43
CA TYR A 596 3.59 23.06 -17.72
C TYR A 596 3.15 22.14 -18.88
N GLY A 597 2.26 21.18 -18.62
CA GLY A 597 1.30 20.63 -19.57
C GLY A 597 1.74 19.50 -20.49
N TYR A 598 3.00 19.38 -20.94
CA TYR A 598 3.42 18.30 -21.85
C TYR A 598 4.92 18.01 -21.74
N THR A 599 5.28 16.98 -20.97
CA THR A 599 6.55 16.23 -21.13
C THR A 599 6.22 14.90 -21.83
N ALA A 600 7.19 14.21 -22.47
CA ALA A 600 6.94 12.88 -23.06
C ALA A 600 6.30 11.90 -22.05
N LEU A 601 6.65 12.04 -20.77
CA LEU A 601 6.10 11.30 -19.64
C LEU A 601 4.63 11.62 -19.30
N SER A 602 4.02 12.67 -19.87
CA SER A 602 2.60 13.00 -19.66
C SER A 602 1.64 12.05 -20.39
N GLN A 603 2.08 11.49 -21.52
CA GLN A 603 1.37 10.41 -22.23
C GLN A 603 1.54 9.06 -21.51
N GLY A 604 2.53 9.00 -20.61
CA GLY A 604 2.91 7.84 -19.84
C GLY A 604 3.84 6.91 -20.61
N VAL A 605 4.79 6.33 -19.90
CA VAL A 605 5.84 5.46 -20.44
C VAL A 605 5.77 4.12 -19.75
N THR A 606 5.81 3.03 -20.52
CA THR A 606 5.95 1.68 -19.96
C THR A 606 7.41 1.50 -19.56
N VAL A 607 7.65 1.31 -18.26
CA VAL A 607 8.99 1.22 -17.67
C VAL A 607 9.40 -0.23 -17.36
N PHE A 608 8.42 -1.13 -17.37
CA PHE A 608 8.60 -2.57 -17.23
C PHE A 608 7.50 -3.28 -18.00
N ASP A 609 7.86 -4.30 -18.75
CA ASP A 609 6.93 -5.20 -19.42
C ASP A 609 7.51 -6.63 -19.40
N GLU A 610 6.89 -7.51 -18.62
CA GLU A 610 7.38 -8.88 -18.38
C GLU A 610 7.64 -9.64 -19.69
N ASP A 611 6.80 -9.42 -20.71
CA ASP A 611 6.90 -10.11 -22.00
C ASP A 611 8.11 -9.62 -22.83
N HIS A 612 8.41 -8.31 -22.79
CA HIS A 612 9.53 -7.74 -23.54
C HIS A 612 10.87 -7.91 -22.81
N ASP A 613 10.88 -7.75 -21.49
CA ASP A 613 12.12 -7.74 -20.71
C ASP A 613 12.75 -9.14 -20.58
N LYS A 614 11.92 -10.20 -20.57
CA LYS A 614 12.38 -11.60 -20.61
C LYS A 614 13.12 -11.94 -21.90
N VAL A 615 12.67 -11.41 -23.03
CA VAL A 615 13.28 -11.67 -24.34
C VAL A 615 14.64 -10.99 -24.48
N ASN A 616 14.79 -9.79 -23.91
CA ASN A 616 15.99 -8.97 -24.11
C ASN A 616 17.14 -9.30 -23.16
N THR A 617 16.87 -9.72 -21.93
CA THR A 617 17.91 -9.80 -20.87
C THR A 617 18.27 -11.22 -20.43
N GLY A 618 17.43 -12.23 -20.69
CA GLY A 618 17.66 -13.61 -20.26
C GLY A 618 17.63 -13.83 -18.73
N GLU A 619 17.48 -12.77 -17.93
CA GLU A 619 17.33 -12.77 -16.48
C GLU A 619 15.97 -12.18 -16.10
N GLU A 620 15.31 -12.71 -15.06
CA GLU A 620 14.07 -12.13 -14.51
C GLU A 620 14.38 -10.85 -13.71
N LYS A 621 14.90 -9.80 -14.35
CA LYS A 621 15.05 -8.49 -13.71
C LYS A 621 13.67 -7.85 -13.55
N ARG A 622 13.13 -7.94 -12.34
CA ARG A 622 11.89 -7.28 -11.91
C ARG A 622 12.11 -5.92 -11.27
N ALA A 623 13.35 -5.47 -11.20
CA ALA A 623 13.71 -4.15 -10.73
C ALA A 623 14.19 -3.28 -11.90
N GLY A 624 13.84 -2.01 -11.89
CA GLY A 624 14.21 -1.05 -12.92
C GLY A 624 14.49 0.34 -12.34
N GLU A 625 15.23 1.14 -13.10
CA GLU A 625 15.52 2.53 -12.79
C GLU A 625 15.25 3.39 -14.04
N ILE A 626 14.46 4.44 -13.90
CA ILE A 626 14.17 5.38 -14.99
C ILE A 626 14.41 6.82 -14.53
N SER A 627 15.06 7.63 -15.37
CA SER A 627 15.17 9.07 -15.11
C SER A 627 13.86 9.78 -15.44
N VAL A 628 13.34 10.53 -14.47
CA VAL A 628 12.12 11.34 -14.59
C VAL A 628 12.54 12.81 -14.64
N ASN A 629 12.37 13.44 -15.80
CA ASN A 629 12.62 14.86 -15.97
C ASN A 629 11.41 15.66 -15.43
N LEU A 630 11.68 16.57 -14.50
CA LEU A 630 10.72 17.41 -13.80
C LEU A 630 11.01 18.88 -14.14
N PRO A 631 10.00 19.73 -14.42
CA PRO A 631 10.25 21.15 -14.52
C PRO A 631 10.74 21.73 -13.18
N ALA A 632 11.89 22.40 -13.18
CA ALA A 632 12.36 23.13 -12.00
C ALA A 632 11.36 24.21 -11.57
N GLY A 633 11.32 24.50 -10.27
CA GLY A 633 10.52 25.56 -9.68
C GLY A 633 9.59 25.11 -8.55
N PRO A 634 8.73 26.03 -8.06
CA PRO A 634 7.93 25.85 -6.84
C PRO A 634 6.59 25.14 -7.06
N LEU A 635 6.26 24.75 -8.30
CA LEU A 635 4.95 24.22 -8.64
C LEU A 635 4.80 22.73 -8.31
N TYR A 636 3.60 22.38 -7.87
CA TYR A 636 3.21 21.00 -7.58
C TYR A 636 3.30 20.10 -8.82
N SER A 637 3.72 18.86 -8.61
CA SER A 637 3.69 17.80 -9.64
C SER A 637 3.12 16.50 -9.07
N ARG A 638 2.69 15.59 -9.95
CA ARG A 638 2.22 14.26 -9.54
C ARG A 638 2.79 13.20 -10.45
N ILE A 639 3.38 12.16 -9.86
CA ILE A 639 3.75 10.92 -10.56
C ILE A 639 2.67 9.88 -10.29
N ILE A 640 2.15 9.27 -11.35
CA ILE A 640 1.19 8.19 -11.31
C ILE A 640 1.86 6.94 -11.87
N VAL A 641 2.04 5.93 -11.03
CA VAL A 641 2.60 4.64 -11.43
C VAL A 641 1.48 3.60 -11.42
N SER A 642 1.20 2.99 -12.57
CA SER A 642 0.17 1.97 -12.74
C SER A 642 0.84 0.61 -12.87
N ALA A 643 0.69 -0.26 -11.87
CA ALA A 643 1.12 -1.64 -11.89
C ALA A 643 -0.04 -2.53 -12.35
N SER A 644 0.09 -3.11 -13.53
CA SER A 644 -0.92 -3.96 -14.16
C SER A 644 -0.60 -5.43 -13.90
N SER A 645 -1.63 -6.28 -13.89
CA SER A 645 -1.50 -7.74 -13.85
C SER A 645 -2.37 -8.34 -14.93
N HIS A 646 -1.98 -9.49 -15.46
CA HIS A 646 -2.82 -10.25 -16.41
C HIS A 646 -4.13 -10.72 -15.77
N LEU A 647 -4.16 -10.94 -14.45
CA LEU A 647 -5.33 -11.39 -13.70
C LEU A 647 -6.41 -10.32 -13.53
N HIS A 648 -6.00 -9.05 -13.44
CA HIS A 648 -6.86 -7.94 -13.02
C HIS A 648 -6.91 -6.87 -14.08
N LYS A 649 -8.11 -6.61 -14.61
CA LYS A 649 -8.34 -5.56 -15.62
C LYS A 649 -7.98 -4.15 -15.14
N THR A 650 -8.12 -3.89 -13.85
CA THR A 650 -7.81 -2.57 -13.27
C THR A 650 -6.41 -2.60 -12.65
N PRO A 651 -5.48 -1.73 -13.10
CA PRO A 651 -4.14 -1.67 -12.52
C PRO A 651 -4.17 -1.02 -11.14
N THR A 652 -3.24 -1.42 -10.28
CA THR A 652 -2.97 -0.72 -9.02
C THR A 652 -2.26 0.59 -9.32
N ARG A 653 -2.86 1.72 -8.91
CA ARG A 653 -2.32 3.06 -9.20
C ARG A 653 -1.70 3.70 -7.97
N TYR A 654 -0.38 3.76 -7.93
CA TYR A 654 0.39 4.52 -6.95
C TYR A 654 0.42 5.98 -7.38
N MET A 655 0.01 6.90 -6.49
CA MET A 655 0.14 8.34 -6.70
C MET A 655 1.18 8.90 -5.75
N ILE A 656 2.26 9.43 -6.31
CA ILE A 656 3.27 10.17 -5.57
C ILE A 656 3.02 11.66 -5.82
N HIS A 657 2.68 12.38 -4.76
CA HIS A 657 2.49 13.83 -4.74
C HIS A 657 3.85 14.50 -4.54
N LEU A 658 4.29 15.34 -5.47
CA LEU A 658 5.58 16.04 -5.39
C LEU A 658 5.32 17.44 -4.84
N LEU A 659 5.70 17.66 -3.59
CA LEU A 659 5.64 18.98 -2.95
C LEU A 659 7.03 19.61 -3.01
N ARG A 660 7.08 20.84 -3.52
CA ARG A 660 8.33 21.57 -3.69
C ARG A 660 8.75 22.25 -2.39
N VAL A 661 10.01 22.05 -2.03
CA VAL A 661 10.70 22.67 -0.90
C VAL A 661 11.64 23.74 -1.44
N GLY A 662 11.35 25.00 -1.16
CA GLY A 662 12.26 26.11 -1.39
C GLY A 662 12.87 26.60 -0.09
N GLU A 663 13.45 27.79 -0.14
CA GLU A 663 14.25 28.32 0.96
C GLU A 663 14.04 29.82 1.12
N ALA A 664 14.05 30.28 2.37
CA ALA A 664 14.19 31.68 2.71
C ALA A 664 15.48 31.90 3.47
N VAL A 665 16.25 32.86 2.98
CA VAL A 665 17.55 33.20 3.53
C VAL A 665 17.55 34.66 3.96
N LYS A 666 18.04 34.90 5.16
CA LYS A 666 18.26 36.24 5.71
C LYS A 666 19.72 36.41 6.04
N LEU A 667 20.24 37.58 5.71
CA LEU A 667 21.59 38.02 6.00
C LEU A 667 21.51 39.08 7.09
N LEU A 668 22.18 38.85 8.20
CA LEU A 668 22.37 39.80 9.29
C LEU A 668 23.82 40.23 9.32
N LEU A 669 24.05 41.54 9.37
CA LEU A 669 25.37 42.11 9.62
C LEU A 669 25.30 42.90 10.93
N ASP A 670 26.15 42.53 11.88
CA ASP A 670 26.42 43.27 13.11
C ASP A 670 27.90 43.69 13.10
N ALA A 671 28.15 45.00 13.03
CA ALA A 671 29.50 45.53 12.88
C ALA A 671 29.67 46.80 13.73
N PRO A 672 30.77 46.95 14.49
CA PRO A 672 30.97 48.16 15.27
C PRO A 672 31.36 49.34 14.37
N VAL A 673 30.80 50.49 14.67
CA VAL A 673 31.09 51.75 13.96
C VAL A 673 32.45 52.29 14.40
N ASN A 674 33.23 52.81 13.46
CA ASN A 674 34.54 53.38 13.70
C ASN A 674 34.45 54.51 14.74
N PRO A 675 35.13 54.38 15.90
CA PRO A 675 35.03 55.36 16.98
C PRO A 675 35.58 56.74 16.60
N ALA A 676 36.37 56.84 15.53
CA ALA A 676 36.95 58.11 15.05
C ALA A 676 35.91 59.15 14.60
N HIS A 677 34.66 58.74 14.34
CA HIS A 677 33.57 59.64 13.93
C HIS A 677 32.80 60.26 15.10
N PHE A 678 33.02 59.81 16.33
CA PHE A 678 32.36 60.38 17.51
C PHE A 678 33.25 61.44 18.16
N SER A 679 32.64 62.56 18.56
CA SER A 679 33.38 63.64 19.22
C SER A 679 33.92 63.19 20.57
N LYS A 680 35.12 63.66 20.95
CA LYS A 680 35.76 63.27 22.23
C LYS A 680 34.93 63.62 23.48
N GLU A 681 33.94 64.51 23.36
CA GLU A 681 33.05 64.93 24.46
C GLU A 681 31.91 63.93 24.74
N GLU A 682 31.58 63.02 23.82
CA GLU A 682 30.58 61.94 24.03
C GLU A 682 31.17 60.65 24.63
N SER A 683 32.44 60.69 25.03
CA SER A 683 33.24 59.55 25.55
C SER A 683 32.76 58.97 26.89
N THR A 684 31.62 59.42 27.42
CA THR A 684 30.98 58.84 28.62
C THR A 684 29.90 57.81 28.30
N LEU A 685 29.53 57.59 27.03
CA LEU A 685 28.70 56.46 26.60
C LEU A 685 29.59 55.23 26.30
N PRO A 686 29.62 54.19 27.14
CA PRO A 686 30.46 53.01 26.93
C PRO A 686 29.85 52.01 25.94
N ARG A 687 28.79 52.40 25.21
CA ARG A 687 28.18 51.54 24.19
C ARG A 687 28.82 51.88 22.85
N LEU A 688 29.76 51.04 22.41
CA LEU A 688 30.11 50.96 20.99
C LEU A 688 28.79 50.96 20.20
N LEU A 689 28.56 51.99 19.37
CA LEU A 689 27.45 51.96 18.44
C LEU A 689 27.73 50.83 17.47
N ASN A 690 26.94 49.77 17.55
CA ASN A 690 26.96 48.72 16.56
C ASN A 690 25.96 49.04 15.47
N PHE A 691 26.41 48.95 14.23
CA PHE A 691 25.56 48.86 13.07
C PHE A 691 24.92 47.48 13.03
N HIS A 692 23.58 47.47 12.92
CA HIS A 692 22.81 46.25 12.81
C HIS A 692 21.83 46.39 11.65
N GLU A 693 21.98 45.56 10.61
CA GLU A 693 21.02 45.49 9.51
C GLU A 693 20.72 44.04 9.14
N THR A 694 19.44 43.76 8.87
CA THR A 694 18.98 42.49 8.31
C THR A 694 18.47 42.69 6.89
N ARG A 695 18.98 41.89 5.95
CA ARG A 695 18.54 41.85 4.55
C ARG A 695 17.97 40.50 4.19
N ARG A 696 16.97 40.49 3.30
CA ARG A 696 16.54 39.26 2.64
C ARG A 696 17.45 38.94 1.47
N TRP A 697 17.62 37.66 1.19
CA TRP A 697 18.48 37.19 0.12
C TRP A 697 18.15 37.79 -1.24
N LEU A 698 16.87 37.81 -1.63
CA LEU A 698 16.43 38.39 -2.90
C LEU A 698 16.71 39.90 -2.99
N TYR A 699 16.63 40.63 -1.88
CA TYR A 699 17.00 42.05 -1.85
C TYR A 699 18.48 42.24 -2.13
N GLN A 700 19.32 41.43 -1.47
CA GLN A 700 20.77 41.48 -1.63
C GLN A 700 21.18 41.09 -3.06
N GLN A 701 20.46 40.16 -3.71
CA GLN A 701 20.65 39.84 -5.13
C GLN A 701 20.39 41.05 -6.05
N ASN A 702 19.31 41.77 -5.80
CA ASN A 702 18.93 42.93 -6.61
C ASN A 702 19.74 44.20 -6.24
N ASN A 703 20.30 44.26 -5.03
CA ASN A 703 21.01 45.42 -4.48
C ASN A 703 22.35 44.96 -3.90
N PRO A 704 23.37 44.72 -4.74
CA PRO A 704 24.64 44.14 -4.30
C PRO A 704 25.44 45.07 -3.39
N ALA A 705 25.20 46.39 -3.48
CA ALA A 705 25.78 47.38 -2.59
C ALA A 705 25.08 47.38 -1.23
N TRP A 706 25.85 47.16 -0.17
CA TRP A 706 25.41 47.28 1.21
C TRP A 706 26.02 48.53 1.83
N TYR A 707 25.23 49.60 1.85
CA TYR A 707 25.62 50.87 2.44
C TYR A 707 25.64 50.75 3.96
N VAL A 708 26.81 50.94 4.55
CA VAL A 708 27.07 50.82 5.99
C VAL A 708 27.74 52.12 6.48
N PRO A 709 27.59 52.49 7.77
CA PRO A 709 28.42 53.55 8.35
C PRO A 709 29.91 53.16 8.28
N ASP A 710 30.82 54.10 8.49
CA ASP A 710 32.25 53.77 8.52
C ASP A 710 32.51 52.76 9.66
N LEU A 711 32.85 51.52 9.30
CA LEU A 711 33.01 50.41 10.24
C LEU A 711 34.43 50.40 10.81
N ASP A 712 34.60 49.97 12.06
CA ASP A 712 35.94 49.85 12.65
C ASP A 712 36.71 48.69 12.00
N VAL A 713 37.65 49.02 11.12
CA VAL A 713 38.50 48.06 10.41
C VAL A 713 39.34 47.21 11.37
N ARG A 714 39.62 47.69 12.59
CA ARG A 714 40.44 46.99 13.60
C ARG A 714 39.62 46.01 14.45
N SER A 715 38.30 46.01 14.28
CA SER A 715 37.39 45.15 15.01
C SER A 715 36.97 43.93 14.18
N ASN A 716 36.24 43.02 14.83
CA ASN A 716 35.53 41.96 14.14
C ASN A 716 34.06 42.36 13.94
N SER A 717 33.54 42.02 12.78
CA SER A 717 32.12 42.07 12.48
C SER A 717 31.52 40.67 12.51
N SER A 718 30.29 40.55 12.97
CA SER A 718 29.51 39.32 12.91
C SER A 718 28.63 39.31 11.66
N LEU A 719 28.82 38.29 10.83
CA LEU A 719 27.92 37.97 9.73
C LEU A 719 27.10 36.74 10.14
N ARG A 720 25.78 36.90 10.19
CA ARG A 720 24.83 35.84 10.53
C ARG A 720 23.93 35.55 9.35
N ILE A 721 23.87 34.29 8.94
CA ILE A 721 23.01 33.79 7.87
C ILE A 721 21.97 32.88 8.48
N GLU A 722 20.70 33.28 8.38
CA GLU A 722 19.58 32.44 8.78
C GLU A 722 18.98 31.78 7.55
N HIS A 723 18.91 30.46 7.55
CA HIS A 723 18.32 29.65 6.49
C HIS A 723 17.09 28.91 7.03
N LEU A 724 15.99 28.99 6.26
CA LEU A 724 14.71 28.39 6.61
C LEU A 724 14.11 27.65 5.41
N PRO A 725 13.77 26.36 5.53
CA PRO A 725 13.08 25.61 4.49
C PRO A 725 11.60 26.04 4.40
N ILE A 726 11.06 26.05 3.18
CA ILE A 726 9.68 26.49 2.88
C ILE A 726 9.00 25.47 1.99
N ILE A 727 7.80 25.07 2.35
CA ILE A 727 6.96 24.21 1.51
C ILE A 727 5.85 25.07 0.91
N PHE A 728 5.81 25.17 -0.42
CA PHE A 728 4.85 26.03 -1.13
C PHE A 728 3.41 25.50 -1.11
N ALA A 729 3.20 24.29 -0.59
CA ALA A 729 1.90 23.64 -0.54
C ALA A 729 1.17 23.94 0.79
N PRO A 730 -0.11 24.38 0.75
CA PRO A 730 -0.93 24.66 -0.42
C PRO A 730 -0.67 26.06 -1.00
N VAL A 731 -0.91 26.21 -2.31
CA VAL A 731 -0.91 27.51 -2.99
C VAL A 731 -2.35 28.04 -3.04
N LEU A 732 -2.62 29.16 -2.40
CA LEU A 732 -3.95 29.77 -2.37
C LEU A 732 -4.06 30.98 -3.30
N ASN A 733 -5.17 31.10 -4.03
CA ASN A 733 -5.41 32.27 -4.87
C ASN A 733 -5.70 33.51 -4.02
N HIS A 734 -5.01 34.61 -4.30
CA HIS A 734 -5.24 35.89 -3.61
C HIS A 734 -6.56 36.52 -4.07
N LYS A 735 -7.55 36.61 -3.17
CA LYS A 735 -8.82 37.30 -3.45
C LYS A 735 -8.74 38.76 -3.02
N VAL A 736 -8.86 39.66 -3.99
CA VAL A 736 -8.92 41.12 -3.76
C VAL A 736 -10.21 41.44 -2.98
N GLY A 737 -10.09 41.82 -1.71
CA GLY A 737 -11.22 42.26 -0.87
C GLY A 737 -11.37 41.60 0.51
N GLU A 738 -10.60 40.56 0.83
CA GLU A 738 -10.56 40.02 2.20
C GLU A 738 -9.49 40.75 3.02
N ALA A 739 -9.90 41.50 4.05
CA ALA A 739 -9.03 42.12 5.06
C ALA A 739 -8.24 41.11 5.93
N ALA A 740 -8.09 39.87 5.48
CA ALA A 740 -7.52 38.73 6.20
C ALA A 740 -6.01 38.52 5.94
N VAL A 741 -5.28 39.57 5.51
CA VAL A 741 -3.82 39.52 5.33
C VAL A 741 -3.10 39.29 6.67
N ALA A 742 -3.73 39.64 7.79
CA ALA A 742 -3.19 39.40 9.14
C ALA A 742 -3.41 37.96 9.66
N GLU A 743 -4.40 37.21 9.16
CA GLU A 743 -4.75 35.86 9.68
C GLU A 743 -4.06 34.71 8.93
N ARG A 744 -3.38 34.96 7.80
CA ARG A 744 -2.80 33.91 6.94
C ARG A 744 -1.27 33.91 6.91
N SER A 745 -0.63 34.25 8.01
CA SER A 745 0.83 34.11 8.12
C SER A 745 1.23 32.64 7.95
N GLY A 746 2.10 32.33 6.99
CA GLY A 746 2.68 31.01 6.79
C GLY A 746 2.19 30.23 5.55
N VAL A 747 1.14 30.68 4.85
CA VAL A 747 0.64 29.99 3.64
C VAL A 747 1.08 30.71 2.36
N THR A 748 1.51 29.95 1.35
CA THR A 748 1.85 30.49 0.04
C THR A 748 0.60 30.94 -0.72
N THR A 749 0.67 32.13 -1.31
CA THR A 749 -0.40 32.72 -2.11
C THR A 749 0.06 33.03 -3.52
N VAL A 750 -0.87 33.01 -4.48
CA VAL A 750 -0.63 33.32 -5.90
C VAL A 750 -1.48 34.50 -6.36
N ALA A 751 -0.87 35.41 -7.13
CA ALA A 751 -1.55 36.52 -7.81
C ALA A 751 -0.88 36.84 -9.15
N SER A 752 -1.49 37.69 -9.99
CA SER A 752 -0.91 38.14 -11.26
C SER A 752 0.34 39.01 -11.09
N THR A 753 0.45 39.72 -9.95
CA THR A 753 1.59 40.56 -9.58
C THR A 753 1.98 40.28 -8.13
N CYS A 754 3.23 40.53 -7.75
CA CYS A 754 3.68 40.33 -6.37
C CYS A 754 3.07 41.40 -5.45
N LEU A 755 2.30 40.99 -4.44
CA LEU A 755 1.63 41.91 -3.50
C LEU A 755 2.43 42.11 -2.20
N CYS A 756 3.75 41.90 -2.26
CA CYS A 756 4.65 42.04 -1.13
C CYS A 756 4.94 43.50 -0.73
N GLY A 757 4.45 44.48 -1.51
CA GLY A 757 4.83 45.87 -1.39
C GLY A 757 6.26 46.14 -1.86
N THR A 758 6.64 47.42 -1.89
CA THR A 758 8.00 47.84 -2.24
C THR A 758 8.95 47.53 -1.10
N GLU A 759 10.03 46.82 -1.39
CA GLU A 759 11.10 46.59 -0.41
C GLU A 759 11.88 47.88 -0.15
N ARG A 760 11.91 48.32 1.12
CA ARG A 760 12.68 49.49 1.56
C ARG A 760 13.93 49.02 2.31
N ALA A 761 15.08 49.65 2.04
CA ALA A 761 16.33 49.39 2.75
C ALA A 761 16.13 49.51 4.27
N GLY A 762 16.68 48.59 5.06
CA GLY A 762 16.55 48.56 6.53
C GLY A 762 15.19 48.12 7.09
N PHE A 763 14.08 48.23 6.35
CA PHE A 763 12.74 47.86 6.82
C PHE A 763 12.20 46.57 6.19
N GLY A 764 12.73 46.15 5.04
CA GLY A 764 12.23 45.02 4.27
C GLY A 764 10.82 45.27 3.72
N ASN A 765 10.08 44.19 3.47
CA ASN A 765 8.66 44.19 3.15
C ASN A 765 7.99 43.03 3.92
N SER A 766 6.66 42.94 3.88
CA SER A 766 5.90 41.99 4.68
C SER A 766 6.02 40.53 4.25
N CYS A 767 6.66 40.23 3.12
CA CYS A 767 6.84 38.86 2.63
C CYS A 767 8.11 38.20 3.19
N ALA A 768 8.06 36.89 3.37
CA ALA A 768 9.25 36.10 3.61
C ALA A 768 9.90 35.65 2.30
N VAL A 769 9.08 35.30 1.31
CA VAL A 769 9.49 34.87 -0.04
C VAL A 769 8.58 35.50 -1.08
N GLN A 770 9.16 35.87 -2.22
CA GLN A 770 8.45 36.20 -3.46
C GLN A 770 9.16 35.54 -4.63
N LEU A 771 8.41 34.88 -5.51
CA LEU A 771 8.92 34.15 -6.67
C LEU A 771 8.03 34.42 -7.88
N PRO A 772 8.52 35.12 -8.91
CA PRO A 772 7.82 35.22 -10.18
C PRO A 772 7.89 33.86 -10.89
N VAL A 773 6.76 33.40 -11.40
CA VAL A 773 6.62 32.16 -12.17
C VAL A 773 5.99 32.49 -13.51
N THR A 774 6.71 32.17 -14.58
CA THR A 774 6.21 32.32 -15.95
C THR A 774 5.63 31.00 -16.43
N LEU A 775 4.33 30.96 -16.69
CA LEU A 775 3.67 29.79 -17.25
C LEU A 775 4.02 29.62 -18.73
N ARG A 776 3.85 28.40 -19.25
CA ARG A 776 4.09 28.09 -20.67
C ARG A 776 3.17 28.88 -21.61
N SER A 777 2.00 29.32 -21.12
CA SER A 777 1.08 30.24 -21.80
C SER A 777 1.66 31.66 -22.00
N GLY A 778 2.83 31.96 -21.43
CA GLY A 778 3.43 33.29 -21.40
C GLY A 778 2.89 34.20 -20.30
N SER A 779 1.84 33.77 -19.58
CA SER A 779 1.32 34.52 -18.43
C SER A 779 2.27 34.42 -17.25
N SER A 780 2.68 35.55 -16.71
CA SER A 780 3.41 35.64 -15.45
C SER A 780 2.44 35.67 -14.27
N MET A 781 2.83 35.01 -13.19
CA MET A 781 2.18 35.10 -11.88
C MET A 781 3.26 35.19 -10.81
N CYS A 782 2.89 35.61 -9.61
CA CYS A 782 3.80 35.70 -8.49
C CYS A 782 3.29 34.84 -7.34
N LEU A 783 4.18 33.97 -6.84
CA LEU A 783 4.00 33.24 -5.59
C LEU A 783 4.65 34.02 -4.47
N PHE A 784 3.93 34.24 -3.38
CA PHE A 784 4.46 34.95 -2.22
C PHE A 784 3.85 34.42 -0.92
N GLN A 785 4.65 34.50 0.16
CA GLN A 785 4.26 34.02 1.48
C GLN A 785 4.61 35.06 2.53
N HIS A 786 3.65 35.39 3.40
CA HIS A 786 3.85 36.27 4.56
C HIS A 786 4.21 35.45 5.78
N GLY A 787 5.36 35.71 6.41
CA GLY A 787 5.82 34.96 7.59
C GLY A 787 6.20 33.50 7.30
N LEU A 788 6.98 32.90 8.22
CA LEU A 788 7.49 31.53 8.08
C LEU A 788 7.33 30.77 9.40
N GLN A 789 7.02 29.48 9.29
CA GLN A 789 7.08 28.56 10.41
C GLN A 789 8.56 28.29 10.76
N ARG A 790 8.95 28.56 12.01
CA ARG A 790 10.34 28.43 12.48
C ARG A 790 10.61 27.15 13.27
N GLU A 791 9.55 26.56 13.83
CA GLU A 791 9.59 25.34 14.63
C GLU A 791 8.50 24.40 14.15
N LEU A 792 8.82 23.10 14.13
CA LEU A 792 7.91 22.01 13.85
C LEU A 792 7.72 21.18 15.12
N ARG A 793 6.54 21.26 15.73
CA ARG A 793 6.21 20.55 16.98
C ARG A 793 5.48 19.25 16.66
N VAL A 794 6.23 18.26 16.19
CA VAL A 794 5.66 16.94 15.89
C VAL A 794 5.21 16.27 17.19
N ASP A 795 3.95 15.83 17.24
CA ASP A 795 3.47 15.01 18.34
C ASP A 795 3.89 13.55 18.12
N ASP A 796 4.57 12.95 19.11
CA ASP A 796 4.91 11.53 19.09
C ASP A 796 3.82 10.65 19.70
N GLY A 797 2.74 11.25 20.22
CA GLY A 797 1.62 10.53 20.83
C GLY A 797 0.91 9.58 19.85
N PRO A 798 0.22 8.52 20.33
CA PRO A 798 -0.40 7.46 19.53
C PRO A 798 -1.50 7.92 18.55
N GLY A 799 -2.00 9.14 18.71
CA GLY A 799 -2.96 9.78 17.80
C GLY A 799 -2.32 10.65 16.71
N SER A 800 -1.01 10.86 16.71
CA SER A 800 -0.34 11.66 15.67
C SER A 800 -0.61 11.13 14.26
N ILE A 801 -0.75 12.07 13.32
CA ILE A 801 -0.88 11.78 11.88
C ILE A 801 0.46 11.79 11.14
N SER A 802 1.55 12.12 11.83
CA SER A 802 2.91 11.97 11.31
C SER A 802 3.40 10.52 11.46
N VAL A 803 4.35 10.15 10.61
CA VAL A 803 5.00 8.84 10.66
C VAL A 803 6.03 8.82 11.80
N HIS A 804 5.99 7.77 12.62
CA HIS A 804 6.89 7.62 13.77
C HIS A 804 7.88 6.47 13.57
N GLY A 805 9.13 6.64 13.98
CA GLY A 805 10.20 5.65 13.87
C GLY A 805 11.32 5.90 14.88
N PRO A 806 12.37 5.05 14.93
CA PRO A 806 13.50 5.18 15.88
C PRO A 806 14.28 6.51 15.77
N HIS A 807 13.94 7.35 14.78
CA HIS A 807 14.48 8.69 14.58
C HIS A 807 13.38 9.76 14.46
N GLY A 808 12.33 9.77 15.31
CA GLY A 808 11.16 10.66 15.19
C GLY A 808 11.39 12.16 14.90
N SER A 809 12.62 12.69 15.08
CA SER A 809 13.08 14.01 14.64
C SER A 809 13.45 14.14 13.15
N ASP A 810 13.30 13.08 12.37
CA ASP A 810 13.87 12.85 11.04
C ASP A 810 13.43 13.84 9.94
N LEU A 811 12.17 14.28 9.96
CA LEU A 811 11.67 15.21 8.95
C LEU A 811 12.18 16.62 9.20
N ALA A 812 12.11 17.10 10.45
CA ALA A 812 12.70 18.38 10.82
C ALA A 812 14.22 18.36 10.61
N GLU A 813 14.86 17.22 10.94
CA GLU A 813 16.30 17.04 10.70
C GLU A 813 16.64 17.07 9.22
N TRP A 814 15.89 16.37 8.36
CA TRP A 814 16.08 16.43 6.91
C TRP A 814 15.77 17.82 6.32
N LEU A 815 14.73 18.52 6.81
CA LEU A 815 14.39 19.86 6.32
C LEU A 815 15.42 20.92 6.73
N ALA A 816 15.97 20.82 7.95
CA ALA A 816 16.91 21.79 8.49
C ALA A 816 18.37 21.47 8.08
N HIS A 817 18.77 20.20 8.08
CA HIS A 817 20.18 19.84 7.92
C HIS A 817 20.57 19.58 6.47
N ALA A 818 21.27 20.57 5.92
CA ALA A 818 22.12 20.52 4.74
C ALA A 818 22.77 19.15 4.48
N GLU A 819 23.50 18.58 5.44
CA GLU A 819 24.23 17.31 5.24
C GLU A 819 23.30 16.08 5.10
N VAL A 820 22.14 16.09 5.77
CA VAL A 820 21.16 14.98 5.74
C VAL A 820 20.25 15.09 4.51
N SER A 821 19.95 16.31 4.06
CA SER A 821 19.25 16.56 2.81
C SER A 821 20.14 16.48 1.57
N GLY A 822 21.46 16.37 1.72
CA GLY A 822 22.43 16.44 0.62
C GLY A 822 22.61 17.84 0.02
N ARG A 823 22.30 18.90 0.78
CA ARG A 823 22.35 20.32 0.40
C ARG A 823 23.45 21.09 1.14
N PRO A 824 24.71 20.99 0.75
CA PRO A 824 25.81 21.63 1.47
C PRO A 824 25.74 23.17 1.40
N ALA A 825 25.15 23.82 2.40
CA ALA A 825 25.30 25.26 2.55
C ALA A 825 26.75 25.59 2.94
N VAL A 826 27.42 26.44 2.16
CA VAL A 826 28.80 26.88 2.39
C VAL A 826 28.85 28.39 2.21
N LEU A 827 29.38 29.09 3.21
CA LEU A 827 29.76 30.49 3.08
C LEU A 827 31.19 30.55 2.53
N GLN A 828 31.37 31.22 1.40
CA GLN A 828 32.68 31.52 0.83
C GLN A 828 32.95 33.00 0.98
N LEU A 829 34.10 33.39 1.55
CA LEU A 829 34.58 34.79 1.56
C LEU A 829 35.98 34.82 0.96
N SER A 830 36.26 35.82 0.12
CA SER A 830 37.61 36.10 -0.37
C SER A 830 38.17 37.36 0.27
N ALA A 831 39.47 37.39 0.54
CA ALA A 831 40.13 38.59 1.04
C ALA A 831 40.66 39.42 -0.14
N PRO A 832 40.27 40.70 -0.31
CA PRO A 832 40.69 41.52 -1.45
C PRO A 832 42.20 41.75 -1.52
N SER A 833 42.87 41.81 -0.36
CA SER A 833 44.29 42.14 -0.23
C SER A 833 45.23 40.95 -0.41
N THR A 834 44.77 39.72 -0.16
CA THR A 834 45.61 38.51 -0.20
C THR A 834 45.17 37.47 -1.23
N GLY A 835 43.98 37.61 -1.82
CA GLY A 835 43.39 36.62 -2.73
C GLY A 835 43.00 35.30 -2.04
N GLN A 836 43.13 35.22 -0.71
CA GLN A 836 42.81 34.02 0.07
C GLN A 836 41.30 33.80 0.11
N VAL A 837 40.86 32.58 -0.19
CA VAL A 837 39.46 32.16 -0.10
C VAL A 837 39.28 31.30 1.15
N SER A 838 38.33 31.66 1.99
CA SER A 838 37.95 30.90 3.18
C SER A 838 36.54 30.34 3.01
N TYR A 839 36.34 29.10 3.46
CA TYR A 839 35.08 28.37 3.38
C TYR A 839 34.59 28.04 4.79
N TRP A 840 33.34 28.36 5.10
CA TRP A 840 32.67 27.97 6.33
C TRP A 840 31.47 27.09 6.00
N HIS A 841 31.53 25.84 6.43
CA HIS A 841 30.42 24.90 6.30
C HIS A 841 29.40 25.16 7.41
N PHE A 842 28.11 25.06 7.07
CA PHE A 842 27.04 25.08 8.05
C PHE A 842 27.08 23.78 8.86
N SER A 843 27.82 23.78 9.96
CA SER A 843 27.85 22.63 10.89
C SER A 843 26.69 22.68 11.86
N LYS A 844 26.26 21.51 12.36
CA LYS A 844 25.22 21.39 13.41
C LYS A 844 25.58 22.32 14.56
N VAL A 845 24.68 23.25 14.90
CA VAL A 845 24.83 24.11 16.09
C VAL A 845 25.09 23.17 17.27
N LYS A 846 26.35 23.08 17.72
CA LYS A 846 26.67 22.47 19.01
C LYS A 846 26.12 23.46 20.02
N GLU A 847 24.91 23.20 20.51
CA GLU A 847 24.33 24.03 21.56
C GLU A 847 25.34 24.15 22.70
N PRO A 848 25.53 25.37 23.26
CA PRO A 848 26.32 25.52 24.45
C PRO A 848 25.72 24.59 25.51
N LYS A 849 26.55 23.72 26.08
CA LYS A 849 26.19 22.90 27.25
C LYS A 849 25.97 23.85 28.44
N LEU A 850 24.86 24.58 28.45
CA LEU A 850 24.43 25.34 29.61
C LEU A 850 23.86 24.31 30.58
N GLY A 851 24.60 24.06 31.65
CA GLY A 851 24.31 23.00 32.59
C GLY A 851 22.90 23.08 33.16
N GLY A 852 22.24 21.92 33.23
CA GLY A 852 21.19 21.67 34.22
C GLY A 852 19.74 21.77 33.76
N SER A 853 19.34 21.03 32.73
CA SER A 853 18.05 20.31 32.72
C SER A 853 18.05 19.32 31.55
N ALA A 854 17.94 18.03 31.83
CA ALA A 854 17.98 16.97 30.83
C ALA A 854 16.65 16.77 30.07
N ASP A 855 15.64 17.63 30.29
CA ASP A 855 14.26 17.40 29.83
C ASP A 855 13.81 18.31 28.66
N ALA A 856 14.68 19.15 28.10
CA ALA A 856 14.33 19.96 26.92
C ALA A 856 15.30 19.69 25.77
N VAL A 857 15.29 18.46 25.24
CA VAL A 857 15.87 18.22 23.92
C VAL A 857 14.97 18.96 22.91
N HIS A 858 15.44 20.10 22.40
CA HIS A 858 14.76 20.91 21.39
C HIS A 858 14.71 20.18 20.03
N HIS A 859 13.92 19.10 19.95
CA HIS A 859 13.56 18.44 18.70
C HIS A 859 12.59 19.33 17.91
N GLY A 860 12.93 19.72 16.68
CA GLY A 860 11.98 20.35 15.75
C GLY A 860 12.29 21.75 15.23
N ARG A 861 13.44 22.36 15.56
CA ARG A 861 13.82 23.67 15.00
C ARG A 861 14.13 23.56 13.50
N LEU A 862 13.42 24.31 12.66
CA LEU A 862 13.63 24.31 11.20
C LEU A 862 14.69 25.31 10.75
N THR A 863 15.01 26.29 11.58
CA THR A 863 15.98 27.35 11.24
C THR A 863 17.41 26.87 11.46
N THR A 864 18.24 26.91 10.43
CA THR A 864 19.69 26.80 10.58
C THR A 864 20.32 28.18 10.59
N ILE A 865 21.30 28.36 11.47
CA ILE A 865 21.99 29.63 11.65
C ILE A 865 23.48 29.35 11.50
N LEU A 866 24.11 30.07 10.59
CA LEU A 866 25.55 30.23 10.54
C LEU A 866 25.88 31.61 11.07
N GLU A 867 26.69 31.68 12.11
CA GLU A 867 27.18 32.93 12.67
C GLU A 867 28.71 32.86 12.68
N THR A 868 29.34 33.85 12.05
CA THR A 868 30.80 33.92 11.97
C THR A 868 31.28 35.33 12.28
N SER A 869 32.33 35.41 13.10
CA SER A 869 33.02 36.66 13.41
C SER A 869 34.24 36.77 12.50
N ILE A 870 34.23 37.76 11.62
CA ILE A 870 35.28 37.99 10.61
C ILE A 870 35.89 39.39 10.80
N PRO A 871 37.19 39.57 10.51
CA PRO A 871 37.79 40.89 10.47
C PRO A 871 37.01 41.80 9.52
N THR A 872 36.68 43.01 9.94
CA THR A 872 35.85 43.94 9.15
C THR A 872 36.45 44.23 7.77
N GLU A 873 37.77 44.19 7.63
CA GLU A 873 38.50 44.30 6.36
C GLU A 873 38.19 43.19 5.33
N MET A 874 37.71 42.02 5.77
CA MET A 874 37.40 40.88 4.92
C MET A 874 35.99 40.90 4.32
N LEU A 875 35.13 41.87 4.69
CA LEU A 875 33.72 41.95 4.27
C LEU A 875 33.50 42.41 2.81
N LEU A 876 34.54 42.58 2.00
CA LEU A 876 34.48 43.29 0.71
C LEU A 876 34.31 42.42 -0.55
N THR A 877 33.83 41.17 -0.45
CA THR A 877 33.91 40.25 -1.59
C THR A 877 32.58 39.66 -2.06
N GLN A 878 32.19 38.46 -1.64
CA GLN A 878 31.00 37.76 -2.17
C GLN A 878 30.46 36.82 -1.10
N VAL A 879 29.14 36.63 -1.03
CA VAL A 879 28.49 35.60 -0.21
C VAL A 879 27.86 34.61 -1.16
N ALA A 880 28.43 33.40 -1.24
CA ALA A 880 27.78 32.29 -1.95
C ALA A 880 26.95 31.45 -0.99
N LEU A 881 25.77 31.03 -1.44
CA LEU A 881 24.96 30.00 -0.80
C LEU A 881 24.73 28.88 -1.81
N LEU A 882 25.34 27.73 -1.53
CA LEU A 882 25.27 26.53 -2.37
C LEU A 882 24.14 25.59 -1.88
N ALA A 883 22.89 26.02 -1.98
CA ALA A 883 21.76 25.20 -1.57
C ALA A 883 21.18 24.39 -2.74
N THR A 884 21.89 23.33 -3.14
CA THR A 884 21.42 22.40 -4.17
C THR A 884 21.61 20.96 -3.71
N GLU A 885 20.73 20.05 -4.14
CA GLU A 885 20.89 18.60 -3.98
C GLU A 885 21.88 18.00 -4.99
N ASP A 886 22.38 18.82 -5.92
CA ASP A 886 23.45 18.45 -6.86
C ASP A 886 24.84 18.55 -6.22
N MET A 887 25.56 17.43 -6.21
CA MET A 887 26.92 17.31 -5.68
C MET A 887 27.97 18.08 -6.49
N THR A 888 27.64 18.56 -7.69
CA THR A 888 28.58 19.28 -8.56
C THR A 888 28.74 20.77 -8.22
N TYR A 889 27.94 21.30 -7.29
CA TYR A 889 27.90 22.72 -6.90
C TYR A 889 27.58 23.70 -8.07
N ALA A 890 27.17 23.20 -9.23
CA ALA A 890 27.00 23.99 -10.44
C ALA A 890 25.86 25.04 -10.34
N GLU A 891 24.88 24.80 -9.47
CA GLU A 891 23.69 25.66 -9.29
C GLU A 891 23.78 26.60 -8.09
N GLY A 892 24.98 26.81 -7.55
CA GLY A 892 25.23 27.71 -6.44
C GLY A 892 24.74 29.14 -6.67
N LEU A 893 23.92 29.67 -5.75
CA LEU A 893 23.55 31.08 -5.80
C LEU A 893 24.65 31.91 -5.14
N ALA A 894 25.53 32.49 -5.95
CA ALA A 894 26.52 33.46 -5.50
C ALA A 894 25.95 34.88 -5.54
N VAL A 895 25.99 35.59 -4.42
CA VAL A 895 25.52 36.97 -4.32
C VAL A 895 26.69 37.87 -3.95
N PRO A 896 27.07 38.84 -4.80
CA PRO A 896 28.13 39.77 -4.47
C PRO A 896 27.71 40.62 -3.26
N LEU A 897 28.62 40.73 -2.30
CA LEU A 897 28.45 41.51 -1.08
C LEU A 897 29.43 42.68 -1.15
N LYS A 898 28.97 43.84 -1.61
CA LYS A 898 29.81 45.04 -1.70
C LYS A 898 29.49 45.98 -0.55
N LEU A 899 30.21 45.86 0.55
CA LEU A 899 30.11 46.86 1.62
C LEU A 899 30.63 48.21 1.14
N THR A 900 29.85 49.25 1.42
CA THR A 900 30.12 50.61 0.94
C THR A 900 29.98 51.57 2.11
N SER A 901 31.10 52.15 2.58
CA SER A 901 31.20 53.00 3.78
C SER A 901 30.75 54.45 3.54
N HIS A 902 29.58 54.63 2.92
CA HIS A 902 28.93 55.94 2.75
C HIS A 902 27.42 55.77 2.63
N ALA A 903 26.67 56.86 2.81
CA ALA A 903 25.22 56.85 2.64
C ALA A 903 24.82 56.47 1.19
N PRO A 904 23.69 55.78 0.98
CA PRO A 904 23.22 55.47 -0.37
C PRO A 904 23.09 56.74 -1.22
N PRO A 905 23.37 56.69 -2.54
CA PRO A 905 23.20 57.83 -3.42
C PRO A 905 21.73 58.27 -3.40
N ILE A 906 21.51 59.55 -3.12
CA ILE A 906 20.16 60.12 -3.08
C ILE A 906 19.65 60.24 -4.52
N HIS A 907 18.72 59.38 -4.91
CA HIS A 907 18.06 59.44 -6.22
C HIS A 907 16.89 60.43 -6.18
N LEU A 908 17.18 61.69 -6.47
CA LEU A 908 16.13 62.68 -6.74
C LEU A 908 15.64 62.52 -8.19
N SER A 909 14.35 62.31 -8.37
CA SER A 909 13.69 62.34 -9.69
C SER A 909 12.73 63.53 -9.74
N ILE A 910 12.90 64.39 -10.76
CA ILE A 910 11.94 65.45 -11.06
C ILE A 910 11.12 64.96 -12.24
N ASN A 911 9.87 64.55 -11.98
CA ASN A 911 8.93 64.09 -13.02
C ASN A 911 8.12 65.24 -13.65
N SER A 912 8.57 66.48 -13.44
CA SER A 912 7.92 67.71 -13.89
C SER A 912 8.72 68.34 -15.03
N THR A 913 8.02 68.87 -16.04
CA THR A 913 8.62 69.72 -17.08
C THR A 913 9.03 71.11 -16.54
N GLU A 914 8.60 71.45 -15.31
CA GLU A 914 8.92 72.68 -14.61
C GLU A 914 9.71 72.40 -13.31
N GLY A 915 10.89 73.01 -13.19
CA GLY A 915 11.81 72.85 -12.06
C GLY A 915 13.20 72.38 -12.51
N LEU A 916 14.22 72.59 -11.67
CA LEU A 916 15.59 72.10 -11.90
C LEU A 916 16.30 71.82 -10.58
N LEU A 917 17.20 70.83 -10.57
CA LEU A 917 18.09 70.55 -9.44
C LEU A 917 19.40 71.33 -9.60
N LEU A 918 19.85 71.97 -8.53
CA LEU A 918 21.17 72.59 -8.45
C LEU A 918 22.05 71.85 -7.42
N PRO A 919 23.30 71.50 -7.79
CA PRO A 919 23.87 71.63 -9.13
C PRO A 919 23.22 70.66 -10.13
N GLU A 920 23.25 71.02 -11.41
CA GLU A 920 22.78 70.17 -12.51
C GLU A 920 23.59 68.86 -12.52
N ARG A 921 22.98 67.72 -12.92
CA ARG A 921 23.65 66.41 -12.94
C ARG A 921 24.79 66.39 -13.98
N SER A 922 25.93 66.99 -13.65
CA SER A 922 27.17 66.82 -14.39
C SER A 922 28.04 65.80 -13.67
N GLY A 923 28.38 64.72 -14.39
CA GLY A 923 29.23 63.57 -14.05
C GLY A 923 29.98 63.52 -12.70
N ALA A 924 29.88 62.34 -12.08
CA ALA A 924 30.89 61.67 -11.25
C ALA A 924 31.16 62.14 -9.80
N HIS A 925 30.48 63.15 -9.26
CA HIS A 925 30.60 63.47 -7.83
C HIS A 925 29.26 63.34 -7.09
N GLU A 926 29.19 62.33 -6.22
CA GLU A 926 28.12 62.07 -5.25
C GLU A 926 28.09 63.21 -4.22
N ARG A 927 27.17 64.17 -4.39
CA ARG A 927 26.85 65.17 -3.37
C ARG A 927 25.53 64.80 -2.72
N ALA A 928 25.43 64.99 -1.40
CA ALA A 928 24.21 64.78 -0.63
C ALA A 928 23.28 66.02 -0.64
N ASP A 929 23.80 67.19 -0.99
CA ASP A 929 23.06 68.45 -0.94
C ASP A 929 22.57 68.86 -2.34
N PHE A 930 21.24 68.86 -2.52
CA PHE A 930 20.59 69.36 -3.72
C PHE A 930 19.59 70.46 -3.36
N ALA A 931 19.58 71.54 -4.12
CA ALA A 931 18.52 72.53 -4.08
C ALA A 931 17.60 72.32 -5.28
N ALA A 932 16.30 72.09 -5.03
CA ALA A 932 15.32 72.09 -6.11
C ALA A 932 14.75 73.50 -6.28
N CYS A 933 14.91 74.06 -7.47
CA CYS A 933 14.57 75.44 -7.76
C CYS A 933 13.46 75.52 -8.81
N GLY A 934 12.51 76.46 -8.63
CA GLY A 934 11.41 76.68 -9.57
C GLY A 934 10.28 75.64 -9.53
N LEU A 935 10.06 75.00 -8.38
CA LEU A 935 8.94 74.06 -8.17
C LEU A 935 7.66 74.81 -7.80
N ARG A 936 6.50 74.44 -8.38
CA ARG A 936 5.18 75.03 -8.05
C ARG A 936 4.46 74.32 -6.90
N ASP A 937 4.65 73.01 -6.72
CA ASP A 937 3.97 72.22 -5.68
C ASP A 937 4.92 71.18 -5.05
N PRO A 938 5.45 71.42 -3.83
CA PRO A 938 6.39 70.51 -3.18
C PRO A 938 5.79 69.15 -2.81
N ALA A 939 4.46 69.01 -2.77
CA ALA A 939 3.78 67.77 -2.37
C ALA A 939 3.80 66.66 -3.45
N GLN A 940 4.19 66.98 -4.69
CA GLN A 940 4.27 66.01 -5.79
C GLN A 940 5.61 65.25 -5.86
N TYR A 941 6.51 65.44 -4.89
CA TYR A 941 7.87 64.90 -4.93
C TYR A 941 8.18 64.05 -3.70
N ASP A 942 8.69 62.84 -3.93
CA ASP A 942 8.88 61.80 -2.91
C ASP A 942 10.26 61.89 -2.21
N ALA A 943 10.70 63.10 -1.89
CA ALA A 943 11.95 63.36 -1.16
C ALA A 943 11.81 64.57 -0.24
N SER A 944 12.44 64.52 0.94
CA SER A 944 12.54 65.66 1.85
C SER A 944 13.51 66.70 1.29
N VAL A 945 13.04 67.54 0.38
CA VAL A 945 13.83 68.65 -0.16
C VAL A 945 13.55 69.89 0.66
N THR A 946 14.57 70.45 1.32
CA THR A 946 14.47 71.78 1.92
C THR A 946 14.41 72.83 0.81
N PHE A 947 13.21 73.32 0.52
CA PHE A 947 13.01 74.40 -0.44
C PHE A 947 13.41 75.73 0.18
N SER A 948 14.57 76.26 -0.23
CA SER A 948 15.04 77.58 0.20
C SER A 948 15.32 78.44 -1.03
N VAL A 949 14.39 79.34 -1.34
CA VAL A 949 14.55 80.37 -2.38
C VAL A 949 15.85 81.16 -2.20
N PRO A 950 16.25 81.57 -0.97
CA PRO A 950 17.53 82.23 -0.76
C PRO A 950 18.74 81.41 -1.23
N VAL A 951 18.74 80.09 -0.97
CA VAL A 951 19.83 79.18 -1.38
C VAL A 951 19.86 79.02 -2.91
N CYS A 952 18.70 78.92 -3.55
CA CYS A 952 18.60 78.88 -5.01
C CYS A 952 19.12 80.16 -5.67
N LEU A 953 18.76 81.33 -5.14
CA LEU A 953 19.23 82.63 -5.64
C LEU A 953 20.73 82.80 -5.39
N GLU A 954 21.23 82.39 -4.22
CA GLU A 954 22.66 82.39 -3.93
C GLU A 954 23.45 81.52 -4.92
N LYS A 955 22.95 80.33 -5.23
CA LYS A 955 23.62 79.45 -6.20
C LYS A 955 23.61 80.02 -7.61
N ALA A 956 22.50 80.61 -8.05
CA ALA A 956 22.44 81.31 -9.33
C ALA A 956 23.47 82.46 -9.39
N VAL A 957 23.62 83.22 -8.29
CA VAL A 957 24.63 84.27 -8.15
C VAL A 957 26.06 83.71 -8.22
N LEU A 958 26.35 82.62 -7.51
CA LEU A 958 27.67 81.98 -7.54
C LEU A 958 28.05 81.53 -8.95
N LEU A 959 27.07 80.99 -9.70
CA LEU A 959 27.24 80.48 -11.06
C LEU A 959 27.20 81.56 -12.15
N ASP A 960 26.82 82.80 -11.81
CA ASP A 960 26.57 83.91 -12.78
C ASP A 960 25.52 83.57 -13.87
N ASP A 961 24.57 82.71 -13.53
CA ASP A 961 23.51 82.26 -14.44
C ASP A 961 22.26 83.15 -14.29
N VAL A 962 22.13 84.14 -15.18
CA VAL A 962 21.04 85.11 -15.17
C VAL A 962 19.70 84.50 -15.58
N ASP A 963 19.70 83.50 -16.46
CA ASP A 963 18.46 82.88 -16.93
C ASP A 963 17.83 82.03 -15.82
N LEU A 964 18.67 81.29 -15.10
CA LEU A 964 18.29 80.60 -13.87
C LEU A 964 17.78 81.58 -12.81
N PHE A 965 18.50 82.68 -12.60
CA PHE A 965 18.11 83.72 -11.66
C PHE A 965 16.71 84.29 -11.97
N ARG A 966 16.43 84.61 -13.25
CA ARG A 966 15.09 85.05 -13.69
C ARG A 966 14.03 83.98 -13.49
N LYS A 967 14.34 82.71 -13.78
CA LYS A 967 13.39 81.60 -13.65
C LYS A 967 12.97 81.42 -12.19
N ILE A 968 13.91 81.53 -11.25
CA ILE A 968 13.64 81.49 -9.80
C ILE A 968 12.76 82.68 -9.39
N LEU A 969 13.09 83.90 -9.82
CA LEU A 969 12.30 85.10 -9.51
C LEU A 969 10.87 85.04 -10.06
N ARG A 970 10.69 84.55 -11.30
CA ARG A 970 9.34 84.38 -11.88
C ARG A 970 8.48 83.39 -11.10
N GLY A 971 9.09 82.41 -10.46
CA GLY A 971 8.41 81.43 -9.58
C GLY A 971 7.88 82.03 -8.27
N LEU A 972 8.33 83.21 -7.86
CA LEU A 972 7.83 83.90 -6.67
C LEU A 972 6.48 84.58 -6.99
N ALA A 973 5.45 84.19 -6.24
CA ALA A 973 4.04 84.49 -6.53
C ALA A 973 3.64 85.96 -6.36
N SER A 974 4.42 86.79 -5.66
CA SER A 974 4.12 88.22 -5.48
C SER A 974 5.35 89.12 -5.60
N ASN A 975 5.17 90.34 -6.13
CA ASN A 975 6.24 91.34 -6.20
C ASN A 975 6.79 91.71 -4.81
N LYS A 976 5.94 91.68 -3.76
CA LYS A 976 6.37 91.87 -2.38
C LYS A 976 7.35 90.78 -1.94
N SER A 977 7.03 89.51 -2.19
CA SER A 977 7.94 88.40 -1.88
C SER A 977 9.26 88.42 -2.69
N ARG A 978 9.26 88.97 -3.91
CA ARG A 978 10.51 89.14 -4.68
C ARG A 978 11.42 90.18 -4.05
N ASN A 979 10.87 91.33 -3.67
CA ASN A 979 11.64 92.42 -3.09
C ASN A 979 12.19 92.06 -1.72
N ASP A 980 11.35 91.47 -0.85
CA ASP A 980 11.75 91.01 0.47
C ASP A 980 12.87 89.97 0.36
N VAL A 981 12.77 88.99 -0.54
CA VAL A 981 13.82 87.98 -0.73
C VAL A 981 15.10 88.58 -1.31
N LEU A 982 15.02 89.50 -2.28
CA LEU A 982 16.20 90.12 -2.90
C LEU A 982 16.95 91.07 -1.96
N GLN A 983 16.23 91.74 -1.05
CA GLN A 983 16.79 92.69 -0.08
C GLN A 983 17.24 92.00 1.21
N ASP A 984 16.40 91.16 1.81
CA ASP A 984 16.70 90.56 3.13
C ASP A 984 17.75 89.44 3.04
N CYS A 985 17.87 88.76 1.91
CA CYS A 985 18.79 87.63 1.78
C CYS A 985 20.22 88.03 1.37
N GLY A 986 20.53 89.33 1.31
CA GLY A 986 21.85 89.84 0.92
C GLY A 986 22.28 89.44 -0.49
N THR A 987 21.36 88.96 -1.35
CA THR A 987 21.65 88.41 -2.68
C THR A 987 22.28 89.46 -3.59
N LEU A 988 21.79 90.71 -3.55
CA LEU A 988 22.39 91.83 -4.29
C LEU A 988 23.81 92.13 -3.80
N GLN A 989 24.00 92.20 -2.48
CA GLN A 989 25.30 92.48 -1.88
C GLN A 989 26.32 91.40 -2.25
N LYS A 990 25.91 90.14 -2.24
CA LYS A 990 26.74 89.00 -2.61
C LYS A 990 27.05 88.97 -4.11
N ALA A 991 26.09 89.31 -4.98
CA ALA A 991 26.33 89.44 -6.42
C ALA A 991 27.32 90.57 -6.73
N MET A 992 27.23 91.69 -6.01
CA MET A 992 28.19 92.80 -6.11
C MET A 992 29.58 92.40 -5.60
N GLN A 993 29.67 91.72 -4.45
CA GLN A 993 30.94 91.21 -3.90
C GLN A 993 31.64 90.24 -4.85
N LEU A 994 30.89 89.38 -5.54
CA LEU A 994 31.40 88.41 -6.49
C LEU A 994 31.56 88.98 -7.92
N ASN A 995 31.35 90.28 -8.11
CA ASN A 995 31.49 91.00 -9.38
C ASN A 995 30.63 90.43 -10.54
N ARG A 996 29.42 89.94 -10.23
CA ARG A 996 28.48 89.34 -11.19
C ARG A 996 27.58 90.39 -11.82
N SER A 997 28.17 91.23 -12.67
CA SER A 997 27.53 92.44 -13.22
C SER A 997 26.18 92.19 -13.91
N ARG A 998 26.01 91.03 -14.57
CA ARG A 998 24.77 90.66 -15.26
C ARG A 998 23.64 90.34 -14.27
N ILE A 999 23.93 89.59 -13.20
CA ILE A 999 22.96 89.34 -12.13
C ILE A 999 22.64 90.62 -11.37
N VAL A 1000 23.64 91.47 -11.10
CA VAL A 1000 23.41 92.79 -10.45
C VAL A 1000 22.48 93.67 -11.28
N SER A 1001 22.63 93.70 -12.61
CA SER A 1001 21.70 94.43 -13.49
C SER A 1001 20.29 93.85 -13.45
N GLU A 1002 20.15 92.52 -13.42
CA GLU A 1002 18.85 91.85 -13.38
C GLU A 1002 18.13 92.09 -12.04
N ILE A 1003 18.87 92.08 -10.92
CA ILE A 1003 18.34 92.40 -9.59
C ILE A 1003 17.85 93.85 -9.56
N ARG A 1004 18.64 94.80 -10.07
CA ARG A 1004 18.24 96.21 -10.13
C ARG A 1004 16.98 96.41 -10.98
N ALA A 1005 16.88 95.75 -12.13
CA ALA A 1005 15.71 95.80 -12.99
C ALA A 1005 14.46 95.15 -12.36
N SER A 1006 14.66 94.18 -11.46
CA SER A 1006 13.54 93.51 -10.76
C SER A 1006 13.07 94.28 -9.51
N LEU A 1007 13.91 95.14 -8.94
CA LEU A 1007 13.59 96.00 -7.79
C LEU A 1007 12.98 97.35 -8.19
N SER A 1008 13.22 97.81 -9.43
CA SER A 1008 12.56 98.97 -10.05
C SER A 1008 11.19 98.60 -10.58
#